data_AF-A0A8H5D9J0-F1
#
_entry.id   AF-A0A8H5D9J0-F1
#
_cell.length_a   1.000
_cell.length_b   1.000
_cell.length_c   1.000
_cell.angle_alpha   90.00
_cell.angle_beta   90.00
_cell.angle_gamma   90.00
#
_symmetry.space_group_name_H-M   'P 1'
#
loop_
_entity.id
_entity.type
_entity.pdbx_description
1 polymer ?
#
loop_
_entity_poly.entity_id
_entity_poly.type
_entity_poly.pdbx_seq_one_letter_code
_entity_poly.pdbx_strand_id
1 'polypeptide(L)'
;MTTTLAIAHFNDVYQVSEQKLRVDGKEESIDVTKFATSLAGVTSKWDTRSDGSKDGLIVFSGDLFSPSVETSVTRGRHMPPIINALGVDVACPGNHEFDLGFPRLKELIVDTKFPWLLSNILDTKTGTVPETMKEFHVLEKKGVRIGFIGLVEKDWIATITGWPDNFEWQDFVEVGKKLSAKLRDPAGEYKCDIIIAITHCRISNDIKLARALNALSPAAQGTQDVASQQGVDLVLGGHDHAYWVSKGFAEWEGFDLQTSNPDATDDQGDTLIVKSGTDFQDLSELIVTLKDTPQGSIRKKIIQEIKGKRIVTRGDVSVHAGVQEIVNKELGTMRSALQEVICNTEVRLDARSEIVRHSETPIANWFVDCLRHSYDEALAKLGYSTVDGCLMNCGSIRGGQIYEPGPITLGDLMVMSPYPEPMVVIEISAADLFGAMENGLSRWPQEEGRFPAISGFRVSWDSSKPAGQRVNGIWLLEDPKQLGSDNKPILVDKEEVLRTSTRKYLLMVGEYMAIGGDGYVDLADKKYILTTENGQPKSAVIRKFLLGAQFLNKQLREKPEDRKGFESKTLDAISGVSNHLKQVRLPRVVPKSALRSIPLFGSALSNVQDIVHDTAQLVLDGLVPAVQWLISTPLIIAAHIIADHEDMGLMDCYERRRDSILGKDQAKVEEAGKVAKENLPVIHPVVDGRLKDVKGAA
;
A
#
# COMPACT_ATOMS: atom_id res chain seq x y z
N MET A 1 10.47 -34.79 29.71
CA MET A 1 10.04 -35.50 28.49
C MET A 1 10.30 -34.62 27.28
N THR A 2 10.57 -35.19 26.12
CA THR A 2 10.57 -34.44 24.86
C THR A 2 9.13 -34.24 24.38
N THR A 3 8.82 -33.05 23.86
CA THR A 3 7.50 -32.74 23.28
C THR A 3 7.70 -32.07 21.93
N THR A 4 7.01 -32.52 20.89
CA THR A 4 7.22 -32.03 19.53
C THR A 4 5.97 -31.33 19.00
N LEU A 5 6.12 -30.04 18.69
CA LEU A 5 5.09 -29.21 18.06
C LEU A 5 5.32 -29.15 16.54
N ALA A 6 4.22 -29.02 15.78
CA ALA A 6 4.28 -28.80 14.35
C ALA A 6 3.72 -27.40 14.02
N ILE A 7 4.42 -26.66 13.16
CA ILE A 7 4.04 -25.30 12.75
C ILE A 7 4.09 -25.22 11.22
N ALA A 8 3.09 -24.57 10.62
CA ALA A 8 3.10 -24.09 9.25
C ALA A 8 3.19 -22.55 9.29
N HIS A 9 4.12 -21.96 8.52
CA HIS A 9 4.36 -20.52 8.49
C HIS A 9 4.40 -19.97 7.06
N PHE A 10 3.76 -18.81 6.86
CA PHE A 10 3.77 -17.99 5.65
C PHE A 10 3.53 -16.51 5.99
N ASN A 11 3.79 -15.62 5.04
CA ASN A 11 3.83 -14.16 5.23
C ASN A 11 3.74 -13.46 3.85
N ASP A 12 3.37 -12.17 3.83
CA ASP A 12 3.46 -11.26 2.68
C ASP A 12 2.72 -11.77 1.44
N VAL A 13 1.41 -12.01 1.53
CA VAL A 13 0.61 -12.71 0.50
C VAL A 13 -0.50 -11.83 -0.09
N TYR A 14 -0.40 -11.50 -1.37
CA TYR A 14 -1.19 -10.42 -2.00
C TYR A 14 -2.03 -10.89 -3.20
N GLN A 15 -1.44 -11.71 -4.07
CA GLN A 15 -2.01 -12.13 -5.35
C GLN A 15 -2.67 -13.51 -5.24
N VAL A 16 -4.00 -13.52 -5.26
CA VAL A 16 -4.81 -14.75 -5.18
C VAL A 16 -5.06 -15.41 -6.54
N SER A 17 -4.93 -14.66 -7.63
CA SER A 17 -5.06 -15.13 -9.02
C SER A 17 -3.84 -15.91 -9.52
N GLU A 18 -3.87 -16.38 -10.78
CA GLU A 18 -2.73 -17.07 -11.40
C GLU A 18 -1.50 -16.16 -11.52
N GLN A 19 -0.41 -16.55 -10.85
CA GLN A 19 0.92 -15.99 -11.00
C GLN A 19 1.76 -16.89 -11.91
N LYS A 20 2.61 -16.28 -12.74
CA LYS A 20 3.62 -16.97 -13.56
C LYS A 20 5.02 -16.72 -12.99
N LEU A 21 5.67 -17.77 -12.52
CA LEU A 21 6.95 -17.69 -11.80
C LEU A 21 8.00 -18.56 -12.48
N ARG A 22 9.28 -18.31 -12.17
CA ARG A 22 10.39 -19.16 -12.63
C ARG A 22 11.12 -19.81 -11.46
N VAL A 23 10.84 -21.08 -11.20
CA VAL A 23 11.41 -21.85 -10.09
C VAL A 23 12.24 -23.01 -10.64
N ASP A 24 13.45 -23.21 -10.10
CA ASP A 24 14.41 -24.24 -10.54
C ASP A 24 14.65 -24.27 -12.07
N GLY A 25 14.57 -23.10 -12.70
CA GLY A 25 14.72 -22.93 -14.15
C GLY A 25 13.46 -23.23 -14.99
N LYS A 26 12.39 -23.78 -14.42
CA LYS A 26 11.09 -24.03 -15.08
C LYS A 26 10.13 -22.84 -14.93
N GLU A 27 9.19 -22.70 -15.86
CA GLU A 27 8.01 -21.86 -15.66
C GLU A 27 6.95 -22.64 -14.87
N GLU A 28 6.45 -22.05 -13.79
CA GLU A 28 5.38 -22.55 -12.94
C GLU A 28 4.19 -21.59 -13.04
N SER A 29 2.95 -22.10 -13.08
CA SER A 29 1.76 -21.26 -12.83
C SER A 29 1.13 -21.66 -11.50
N ILE A 30 0.97 -20.70 -10.58
CA ILE A 30 0.48 -20.97 -9.22
C ILE A 30 -0.64 -20.01 -8.83
N ASP A 31 -1.37 -20.37 -7.78
CA ASP A 31 -2.42 -19.55 -7.18
C ASP A 31 -2.64 -19.96 -5.72
N VAL A 32 -3.45 -19.20 -4.97
CA VAL A 32 -3.76 -19.49 -3.56
C VAL A 32 -4.47 -20.84 -3.36
N THR A 33 -5.13 -21.39 -4.37
CA THR A 33 -5.81 -22.69 -4.29
C THR A 33 -4.82 -23.85 -4.36
N LYS A 34 -3.70 -23.70 -5.09
CA LYS A 34 -2.59 -24.68 -5.09
C LYS A 34 -1.80 -24.61 -3.78
N PHE A 35 -1.53 -23.40 -3.28
CA PHE A 35 -0.94 -23.21 -1.95
C PHE A 35 -1.80 -23.82 -0.84
N ALA A 36 -3.13 -23.65 -0.90
CA ALA A 36 -4.05 -24.29 0.04
C ALA A 36 -3.94 -25.83 0.03
N THR A 37 -3.66 -26.46 -1.12
CA THR A 37 -3.37 -27.89 -1.18
C THR A 37 -2.02 -28.24 -0.56
N SER A 38 -0.98 -27.43 -0.75
CA SER A 38 0.32 -27.58 -0.05
C SER A 38 0.15 -27.53 1.48
N LEU A 39 -0.63 -26.55 1.96
CA LEU A 39 -0.96 -26.37 3.38
C LEU A 39 -1.84 -27.50 3.93
N ALA A 40 -2.82 -27.97 3.16
CA ALA A 40 -3.58 -29.19 3.48
C ALA A 40 -2.66 -30.42 3.56
N GLY A 41 -1.66 -30.51 2.67
CA GLY A 41 -0.62 -31.54 2.69
C GLY A 41 0.18 -31.56 3.99
N VAL A 42 0.60 -30.40 4.50
CA VAL A 42 1.26 -30.27 5.82
C VAL A 42 0.31 -30.62 6.97
N THR A 43 -0.83 -29.93 7.05
CA THR A 43 -1.77 -30.02 8.18
C THR A 43 -2.45 -31.38 8.30
N SER A 44 -2.58 -32.14 7.20
CA SER A 44 -3.10 -33.51 7.21
C SER A 44 -2.29 -34.45 8.11
N LYS A 45 -0.97 -34.26 8.17
CA LYS A 45 -0.01 -35.04 8.97
C LYS A 45 -0.15 -34.83 10.47
N TRP A 46 -0.78 -33.74 10.89
CA TRP A 46 -0.86 -33.36 12.30
C TRP A 46 -1.88 -34.22 13.04
N ASP A 47 -1.61 -34.51 14.32
CA ASP A 47 -2.56 -35.19 15.19
C ASP A 47 -3.89 -34.43 15.27
N THR A 48 -4.99 -35.18 15.37
CA THR A 48 -6.35 -34.62 15.46
C THR A 48 -6.84 -34.73 16.90
N ARG A 49 -7.28 -33.61 17.46
CA ARG A 49 -7.76 -33.47 18.85
C ARG A 49 -9.18 -34.01 19.01
N SER A 50 -9.62 -34.18 20.26
CA SER A 50 -10.97 -34.69 20.59
C SER A 50 -12.13 -33.80 20.12
N ASP A 51 -11.84 -32.54 19.80
CA ASP A 51 -12.77 -31.56 19.21
C ASP A 51 -12.77 -31.56 17.66
N GLY A 52 -11.93 -32.41 17.03
CA GLY A 52 -11.76 -32.50 15.59
C GLY A 52 -10.75 -31.51 14.98
N SER A 53 -10.22 -30.56 15.78
CA SER A 53 -9.19 -29.63 15.32
C SER A 53 -7.80 -30.29 15.25
N LYS A 54 -6.84 -29.65 14.58
CA LYS A 54 -5.45 -30.14 14.48
C LYS A 54 -4.57 -29.61 15.60
N ASP A 55 -3.65 -30.44 16.09
CA ASP A 55 -2.75 -30.15 17.21
C ASP A 55 -1.37 -29.58 16.78
N GLY A 56 -1.29 -29.03 15.57
CA GLY A 56 -0.22 -28.13 15.12
C GLY A 56 -0.74 -26.68 14.98
N LEU A 57 0.09 -25.77 14.47
CA LEU A 57 -0.19 -24.33 14.42
C LEU A 57 0.00 -23.75 13.01
N ILE A 58 -0.94 -22.94 12.54
CA ILE A 58 -0.79 -22.15 11.31
C ILE A 58 -0.57 -20.68 11.72
N VAL A 59 0.62 -20.16 11.48
CA VAL A 59 1.03 -18.80 11.88
C VAL A 59 1.27 -17.93 10.65
N PHE A 60 0.76 -16.70 10.66
CA PHE A 60 0.87 -15.75 9.56
C PHE A 60 1.55 -14.44 9.99
N SER A 61 2.63 -14.02 9.31
CA SER A 61 3.44 -12.85 9.74
C SER A 61 3.15 -11.57 8.94
N GLY A 62 1.89 -11.35 8.61
CA GLY A 62 1.37 -10.07 8.11
C GLY A 62 1.50 -9.86 6.61
N ASP A 63 0.95 -8.73 6.20
CA ASP A 63 0.80 -8.27 4.83
C ASP A 63 -0.09 -9.17 3.97
N LEU A 64 -1.38 -8.85 4.03
CA LEU A 64 -2.49 -9.60 3.46
C LEU A 64 -3.43 -8.72 2.61
N PHE A 65 -3.77 -7.51 3.07
CA PHE A 65 -4.90 -6.77 2.48
C PHE A 65 -4.55 -5.91 1.27
N SER A 66 -3.27 -5.69 0.99
CA SER A 66 -2.71 -4.86 -0.11
C SER A 66 -1.24 -5.27 -0.28
N PRO A 67 -0.57 -5.07 -1.42
CA PRO A 67 -1.06 -4.51 -2.69
C PRO A 67 -1.35 -5.56 -3.77
N SER A 68 -2.54 -5.53 -4.36
CA SER A 68 -2.89 -6.39 -5.50
C SER A 68 -3.88 -5.74 -6.48
N VAL A 69 -4.01 -6.33 -7.68
CA VAL A 69 -5.01 -5.92 -8.69
C VAL A 69 -6.42 -6.13 -8.14
N GLU A 70 -6.61 -7.22 -7.39
CA GLU A 70 -7.82 -7.56 -6.67
C GLU A 70 -8.13 -6.53 -5.57
N THR A 71 -7.15 -6.11 -4.76
CA THR A 71 -7.35 -5.04 -3.77
C THR A 71 -7.63 -3.69 -4.40
N SER A 72 -7.01 -3.38 -5.54
CA SER A 72 -7.27 -2.16 -6.33
C SER A 72 -8.74 -2.03 -6.74
N VAL A 73 -9.53 -3.11 -6.72
CA VAL A 73 -11.00 -3.12 -6.89
C VAL A 73 -11.76 -3.38 -5.57
N THR A 74 -11.37 -4.40 -4.80
CA THR A 74 -12.13 -4.93 -3.67
C THR A 74 -11.85 -4.27 -2.30
N ARG A 75 -10.79 -3.44 -2.21
CA ARG A 75 -10.28 -2.87 -0.94
C ARG A 75 -10.20 -3.92 0.17
N GLY A 76 -9.47 -5.01 -0.10
CA GLY A 76 -9.21 -6.10 0.83
C GLY A 76 -10.33 -7.12 1.07
N ARG A 77 -11.61 -6.88 0.73
CA ARG A 77 -12.73 -7.79 1.10
C ARG A 77 -12.61 -9.23 0.58
N HIS A 78 -11.86 -9.46 -0.49
CA HIS A 78 -11.65 -10.80 -1.04
C HIS A 78 -10.78 -11.68 -0.12
N MET A 79 -9.91 -11.07 0.69
CA MET A 79 -8.93 -11.80 1.51
C MET A 79 -9.51 -12.45 2.77
N PRO A 80 -10.33 -11.79 3.62
CA PRO A 80 -10.87 -12.43 4.82
C PRO A 80 -11.56 -13.79 4.55
N PRO A 81 -12.41 -13.97 3.52
CA PRO A 81 -12.96 -15.29 3.17
C PRO A 81 -11.89 -16.35 2.83
N ILE A 82 -10.82 -15.96 2.13
CA ILE A 82 -9.74 -16.85 1.66
C ILE A 82 -8.82 -17.24 2.82
N ILE A 83 -8.28 -16.28 3.57
CA ILE A 83 -7.38 -16.55 4.72
C ILE A 83 -8.10 -17.35 5.83
N ASN A 84 -9.40 -17.12 6.02
CA ASN A 84 -10.25 -17.89 6.93
C ASN A 84 -10.43 -19.37 6.51
N ALA A 85 -10.20 -19.70 5.24
CA ALA A 85 -10.24 -21.08 4.73
C ALA A 85 -8.86 -21.76 4.77
N LEU A 86 -7.77 -20.98 4.88
CA LEU A 86 -6.42 -21.48 5.15
C LEU A 86 -6.21 -21.87 6.63
N GLY A 87 -7.07 -21.39 7.54
CA GLY A 87 -7.14 -21.89 8.91
C GLY A 87 -6.09 -21.36 9.89
N VAL A 88 -5.54 -20.17 9.63
CA VAL A 88 -4.59 -19.45 10.50
C VAL A 88 -5.07 -19.44 11.97
N ASP A 89 -4.19 -19.80 12.91
CA ASP A 89 -4.43 -19.77 14.36
C ASP A 89 -4.19 -18.35 14.95
N VAL A 90 -3.23 -17.58 14.40
CA VAL A 90 -2.78 -16.27 14.92
C VAL A 90 -1.96 -15.49 13.88
N ALA A 91 -2.02 -14.15 13.91
CA ALA A 91 -1.27 -13.28 13.00
C ALA A 91 -0.65 -12.03 13.66
N CYS A 92 0.30 -11.39 12.98
CA CYS A 92 0.77 -10.00 13.19
C CYS A 92 0.40 -9.18 11.94
N PRO A 93 0.05 -7.88 12.01
CA PRO A 93 -0.12 -7.05 10.81
C PRO A 93 1.22 -6.61 10.22
N GLY A 94 1.27 -6.48 8.90
CA GLY A 94 2.35 -5.81 8.17
C GLY A 94 1.99 -4.36 7.78
N ASN A 95 2.81 -3.70 6.97
CA ASN A 95 2.59 -2.26 6.66
C ASN A 95 1.41 -2.07 5.69
N HIS A 96 1.25 -2.96 4.71
CA HIS A 96 0.20 -2.89 3.71
C HIS A 96 -1.19 -3.26 4.26
N GLU A 97 -1.31 -3.79 5.49
CA GLU A 97 -2.57 -3.78 6.25
C GLU A 97 -3.16 -2.36 6.37
N PHE A 98 -2.31 -1.32 6.44
CA PHE A 98 -2.71 0.07 6.64
C PHE A 98 -2.93 0.87 5.35
N ASP A 99 -2.54 0.35 4.17
CA ASP A 99 -2.65 1.02 2.86
C ASP A 99 -4.03 1.60 2.54
N LEU A 100 -5.08 0.96 3.06
CA LEU A 100 -6.48 1.28 2.80
C LEU A 100 -7.12 2.20 3.86
N GLY A 101 -6.31 2.67 4.82
CA GLY A 101 -6.68 3.45 6.00
C GLY A 101 -7.00 2.58 7.22
N PHE A 102 -6.58 3.01 8.41
CA PHE A 102 -6.87 2.28 9.67
C PHE A 102 -8.38 2.00 9.92
N PRO A 103 -9.32 2.91 9.60
CA PRO A 103 -10.76 2.60 9.72
C PRO A 103 -11.16 1.35 8.91
N ARG A 104 -10.60 1.18 7.71
CA ARG A 104 -10.84 0.03 6.84
C ARG A 104 -10.16 -1.25 7.35
N LEU A 105 -8.94 -1.14 7.87
CA LEU A 105 -8.24 -2.27 8.48
C LEU A 105 -9.07 -2.91 9.60
N LYS A 106 -9.71 -2.10 10.46
CA LYS A 106 -10.61 -2.61 11.52
C LYS A 106 -11.76 -3.46 10.98
N GLU A 107 -12.41 -3.03 9.89
CA GLU A 107 -13.47 -3.84 9.26
C GLU A 107 -12.95 -5.17 8.72
N LEU A 108 -11.79 -5.16 8.07
CA LEU A 108 -11.20 -6.34 7.45
C LEU A 108 -10.74 -7.36 8.49
N ILE A 109 -10.16 -6.89 9.60
CA ILE A 109 -9.83 -7.72 10.77
C ILE A 109 -11.09 -8.37 11.37
N VAL A 110 -12.21 -7.65 11.46
CA VAL A 110 -13.48 -8.21 11.99
C VAL A 110 -14.09 -9.28 11.07
N ASP A 111 -13.82 -9.23 9.76
CA ASP A 111 -14.18 -10.31 8.82
C ASP A 111 -13.23 -11.55 8.94
N THR A 112 -12.12 -11.49 9.71
CA THR A 112 -11.21 -12.63 9.97
C THR A 112 -11.54 -13.43 11.25
N LYS A 113 -11.11 -14.70 11.31
CA LYS A 113 -11.42 -15.65 12.39
C LYS A 113 -10.31 -15.84 13.43
N PHE A 114 -9.18 -15.16 13.28
CA PHE A 114 -7.99 -15.30 14.13
C PHE A 114 -7.57 -13.96 14.75
N PRO A 115 -6.89 -13.98 15.91
CA PRO A 115 -6.38 -12.77 16.54
C PRO A 115 -5.19 -12.19 15.76
N TRP A 116 -5.26 -10.89 15.50
CA TRP A 116 -4.13 -10.07 15.06
C TRP A 116 -3.44 -9.46 16.28
N LEU A 117 -2.11 -9.56 16.32
CA LEU A 117 -1.28 -9.13 17.44
C LEU A 117 -0.44 -7.92 17.04
N LEU A 118 -0.50 -6.86 17.82
CA LEU A 118 0.34 -5.67 17.62
C LEU A 118 0.78 -5.15 19.00
N SER A 119 1.67 -5.92 19.62
CA SER A 119 2.01 -5.89 21.04
C SER A 119 2.73 -4.61 21.48
N ASN A 120 3.50 -3.98 20.58
CA ASN A 120 4.35 -2.83 20.90
C ASN A 120 3.84 -1.49 20.33
N ILE A 121 2.57 -1.40 19.96
CA ILE A 121 1.91 -0.13 19.65
C ILE A 121 0.90 0.19 20.75
N LEU A 122 0.97 1.41 21.30
CA LEU A 122 0.04 1.93 22.29
C LEU A 122 -0.90 2.94 21.63
N ASP A 123 -2.20 2.68 21.68
CA ASP A 123 -3.21 3.69 21.44
C ASP A 123 -3.39 4.57 22.69
N THR A 124 -2.91 5.81 22.61
CA THR A 124 -3.03 6.80 23.69
C THR A 124 -4.46 7.27 23.96
N LYS A 125 -5.42 7.07 23.04
CA LYS A 125 -6.85 7.35 23.27
C LYS A 125 -7.50 6.33 24.22
N THR A 126 -6.99 5.08 24.26
CA THR A 126 -7.57 3.96 25.03
C THR A 126 -6.67 3.44 26.16
N GLY A 127 -5.35 3.65 26.08
CA GLY A 127 -4.37 3.11 27.02
C GLY A 127 -4.03 1.63 26.78
N THR A 128 -4.41 1.07 25.63
CA THR A 128 -4.18 -0.34 25.24
C THR A 128 -3.54 -0.42 23.86
N VAL A 129 -3.34 -1.63 23.32
CA VAL A 129 -3.09 -1.80 21.88
C VAL A 129 -4.27 -1.26 21.05
N PRO A 130 -4.08 -0.99 19.73
CA PRO A 130 -5.16 -0.59 18.83
C PRO A 130 -6.41 -1.48 18.88
N GLU A 131 -7.57 -0.86 18.62
CA GLU A 131 -8.86 -1.54 18.52
C GLU A 131 -8.80 -2.70 17.49
N THR A 132 -9.59 -3.75 17.74
CA THR A 132 -9.64 -5.06 17.04
C THR A 132 -8.38 -5.95 17.15
N MET A 133 -7.22 -5.40 17.52
CA MET A 133 -5.97 -6.14 17.76
C MET A 133 -5.82 -6.58 19.23
N LYS A 134 -4.78 -7.37 19.55
CA LYS A 134 -4.49 -7.86 20.93
C LYS A 134 -3.02 -7.69 21.32
N GLU A 135 -2.77 -7.48 22.61
CA GLU A 135 -1.41 -7.36 23.19
C GLU A 135 -0.63 -8.69 23.08
N PHE A 136 -1.33 -9.83 23.11
CA PHE A 136 -0.77 -11.18 22.96
C PHE A 136 -1.89 -12.20 22.69
N HIS A 137 -1.52 -13.43 22.35
CA HIS A 137 -2.42 -14.59 22.43
C HIS A 137 -1.75 -15.77 23.13
N VAL A 138 -2.54 -16.76 23.58
CA VAL A 138 -2.04 -17.99 24.20
C VAL A 138 -2.86 -19.17 23.69
N LEU A 139 -2.19 -20.20 23.18
CA LEU A 139 -2.79 -21.46 22.75
C LEU A 139 -2.14 -22.65 23.49
N GLU A 140 -2.88 -23.74 23.63
CA GLU A 140 -2.37 -24.98 24.23
C GLU A 140 -2.47 -26.13 23.22
N LYS A 141 -1.32 -26.55 22.67
CA LYS A 141 -1.20 -27.60 21.64
C LYS A 141 -0.27 -28.70 22.18
N LYS A 142 -0.65 -29.97 22.06
CA LYS A 142 0.06 -31.14 22.65
C LYS A 142 0.42 -30.99 24.14
N GLY A 143 -0.41 -30.28 24.92
CA GLY A 143 -0.17 -29.99 26.34
C GLY A 143 0.98 -29.00 26.61
N VAL A 144 1.43 -28.26 25.59
CA VAL A 144 2.37 -27.14 25.72
C VAL A 144 1.59 -25.83 25.60
N ARG A 145 1.79 -24.92 26.55
CA ARG A 145 1.25 -23.55 26.51
C ARG A 145 2.20 -22.62 25.78
N ILE A 146 1.69 -22.00 24.73
CA ILE A 146 2.48 -21.22 23.77
C ILE A 146 1.94 -19.80 23.77
N GLY A 147 2.75 -18.87 24.23
CA GLY A 147 2.46 -17.43 24.12
C GLY A 147 2.85 -16.92 22.73
N PHE A 148 2.07 -15.98 22.20
CA PHE A 148 2.34 -15.29 20.94
C PHE A 148 2.31 -13.78 21.19
N ILE A 149 3.29 -13.07 20.65
CA ILE A 149 3.37 -11.60 20.65
C ILE A 149 3.64 -11.12 19.21
N GLY A 150 3.05 -10.01 18.81
CA GLY A 150 3.24 -9.40 17.49
C GLY A 150 4.12 -8.16 17.60
N LEU A 151 5.28 -8.13 16.95
CA LEU A 151 6.27 -7.05 17.11
C LEU A 151 6.66 -6.43 15.76
N VAL A 152 6.62 -5.10 15.70
CA VAL A 152 6.97 -4.31 14.51
C VAL A 152 8.11 -3.32 14.81
N GLU A 153 8.97 -3.09 13.82
CA GLU A 153 10.07 -2.13 13.92
C GLU A 153 9.56 -0.68 13.83
N LYS A 154 10.38 0.29 14.24
CA LYS A 154 9.97 1.69 14.22
C LYS A 154 9.91 2.27 12.81
N ASP A 155 10.86 1.91 11.97
CA ASP A 155 11.03 2.50 10.64
C ASP A 155 9.90 2.06 9.68
N TRP A 156 9.33 0.88 9.91
CA TRP A 156 8.09 0.35 9.33
C TRP A 156 6.84 1.23 9.57
N ILE A 157 6.77 1.99 10.68
CA ILE A 157 5.68 2.96 10.87
C ILE A 157 5.83 4.16 9.93
N ALA A 158 7.06 4.60 9.73
CA ALA A 158 7.34 5.88 9.10
C ALA A 158 7.05 5.87 7.59
N THR A 159 6.94 4.69 6.98
CA THR A 159 6.52 4.48 5.59
C THR A 159 5.00 4.42 5.39
N ILE A 160 4.21 4.22 6.44
CA ILE A 160 2.74 4.03 6.36
C ILE A 160 2.01 5.38 6.16
N THR A 161 1.26 5.48 5.06
CA THR A 161 0.28 6.57 4.87
C THR A 161 -0.89 6.41 5.83
N GLY A 162 -1.45 7.51 6.34
CA GLY A 162 -2.62 7.42 7.24
C GLY A 162 -2.36 6.90 8.66
N TRP A 163 -1.11 6.65 9.08
CA TRP A 163 -0.84 6.18 10.44
C TRP A 163 -1.40 7.15 11.51
N PRO A 164 -2.30 6.71 12.43
CA PRO A 164 -2.98 7.58 13.40
C PRO A 164 -2.03 8.25 14.41
N ASP A 165 -2.22 9.54 14.69
CA ASP A 165 -1.32 10.31 15.58
C ASP A 165 -1.36 9.88 17.04
N ASN A 166 -2.41 9.17 17.46
CA ASN A 166 -2.56 8.63 18.80
C ASN A 166 -1.84 7.28 18.99
N PHE A 167 -1.24 6.68 17.96
CA PHE A 167 -0.53 5.40 18.04
C PHE A 167 0.96 5.60 18.27
N GLU A 168 1.42 5.36 19.50
CA GLU A 168 2.81 5.45 19.93
C GLU A 168 3.53 4.09 19.80
N TRP A 169 4.71 4.09 19.17
CA TRP A 169 5.60 2.93 19.15
C TRP A 169 6.34 2.78 20.48
N GLN A 170 6.30 1.56 21.02
CA GLN A 170 7.11 1.15 22.16
C GLN A 170 8.23 0.22 21.69
N ASP A 171 9.36 0.25 22.39
CA ASP A 171 10.51 -0.58 22.03
C ASP A 171 10.16 -2.07 22.06
N PHE A 172 10.34 -2.73 20.91
CA PHE A 172 10.00 -4.13 20.70
C PHE A 172 10.78 -5.13 21.58
N VAL A 173 11.99 -4.77 22.05
CA VAL A 173 12.78 -5.60 22.97
C VAL A 173 12.24 -5.46 24.39
N GLU A 174 11.98 -4.25 24.86
CA GLU A 174 11.47 -4.02 26.20
C GLU A 174 10.01 -4.49 26.35
N VAL A 175 9.17 -4.30 25.33
CA VAL A 175 7.84 -4.93 25.26
C VAL A 175 7.95 -6.45 25.22
N GLY A 176 8.86 -7.02 24.41
CA GLY A 176 9.09 -8.46 24.35
C GLY A 176 9.50 -9.05 25.70
N LYS A 177 10.40 -8.39 26.45
CA LYS A 177 10.79 -8.78 27.82
C LYS A 177 9.64 -8.65 28.82
N LYS A 178 8.90 -7.52 28.79
CA LYS A 178 7.72 -7.26 29.64
C LYS A 178 6.65 -8.34 29.47
N LEU A 179 6.30 -8.65 28.22
CA LEU A 179 5.30 -9.67 27.91
C LEU A 179 5.81 -11.08 28.22
N SER A 180 7.10 -11.34 28.00
CA SER A 180 7.73 -12.59 28.40
C SER A 180 7.59 -12.87 29.90
N ALA A 181 7.86 -11.87 30.75
CA ALA A 181 7.65 -11.98 32.19
C ALA A 181 6.17 -12.19 32.55
N LYS A 182 5.26 -11.42 31.95
CA LYS A 182 3.80 -11.52 32.15
C LYS A 182 3.23 -12.90 31.76
N LEU A 183 3.73 -13.49 30.68
CA LEU A 183 3.24 -14.75 30.13
C LEU A 183 3.83 -15.98 30.83
N ARG A 184 5.08 -15.93 31.29
CA ARG A 184 5.74 -17.05 32.02
C ARG A 184 5.55 -17.02 33.54
N ASP A 185 4.99 -15.95 34.12
CA ASP A 185 4.77 -15.82 35.57
C ASP A 185 4.09 -17.08 36.18
N PRO A 186 4.73 -17.80 37.13
CA PRO A 186 4.16 -18.98 37.76
C PRO A 186 2.96 -18.68 38.68
N ALA A 187 2.79 -17.43 39.13
CA ALA A 187 1.62 -16.97 39.87
C ALA A 187 0.49 -16.43 38.95
N GLY A 188 0.84 -15.96 37.75
CA GLY A 188 -0.09 -15.44 36.74
C GLY A 188 -1.02 -16.48 36.12
N GLU A 189 -1.89 -16.06 35.20
CA GLU A 189 -2.91 -16.95 34.60
C GLU A 189 -2.32 -17.87 33.51
N TYR A 190 -1.50 -17.30 32.63
CA TYR A 190 -1.10 -17.93 31.37
C TYR A 190 -0.12 -19.09 31.57
N LYS A 191 0.95 -18.85 32.32
CA LYS A 191 2.01 -19.82 32.65
C LYS A 191 2.55 -20.50 31.39
N CYS A 192 2.86 -19.74 30.35
CA CYS A 192 3.38 -20.25 29.09
C CYS A 192 4.69 -21.03 29.29
N ASP A 193 4.86 -22.13 28.55
CA ASP A 193 6.08 -22.93 28.59
C ASP A 193 7.12 -22.37 27.59
N ILE A 194 6.65 -21.92 26.42
CA ILE A 194 7.41 -21.20 25.39
C ILE A 194 6.65 -19.95 24.90
N ILE A 195 7.35 -19.04 24.23
CA ILE A 195 6.78 -17.85 23.58
C ILE A 195 7.38 -17.69 22.19
N ILE A 196 6.53 -17.42 21.20
CA ILE A 196 6.90 -17.14 19.80
C ILE A 196 6.66 -15.65 19.54
N ALA A 197 7.64 -14.96 18.97
CA ALA A 197 7.42 -13.66 18.36
C ALA A 197 6.95 -13.87 16.91
N ILE A 198 5.83 -13.25 16.56
CA ILE A 198 5.40 -13.03 15.18
C ILE A 198 5.84 -11.60 14.85
N THR A 199 6.53 -11.41 13.73
CA THR A 199 7.23 -10.16 13.43
C THR A 199 6.91 -9.67 12.03
N HIS A 200 6.87 -8.36 11.89
CA HIS A 200 6.89 -7.74 10.57
C HIS A 200 7.91 -6.59 10.63
N CYS A 201 9.15 -6.94 10.29
CA CYS A 201 10.39 -6.20 10.49
C CYS A 201 11.37 -6.63 9.39
N ARG A 202 12.39 -5.82 9.07
CA ARG A 202 13.45 -6.26 8.15
C ARG A 202 14.31 -7.36 8.77
N ILE A 203 14.86 -8.28 7.96
CA ILE A 203 15.75 -9.38 8.38
C ILE A 203 16.85 -8.87 9.32
N SER A 204 17.50 -7.75 8.98
CA SER A 204 18.58 -7.19 9.80
C SER A 204 18.11 -6.73 11.19
N ASN A 205 16.83 -6.41 11.37
CA ASN A 205 16.23 -6.02 12.65
C ASN A 205 15.62 -7.21 13.40
N ASP A 206 15.05 -8.20 12.69
CA ASP A 206 14.71 -9.51 13.28
C ASP A 206 15.93 -10.18 13.91
N ILE A 207 17.09 -10.12 13.26
CA ILE A 207 18.37 -10.63 13.80
C ILE A 207 18.74 -9.93 15.12
N LYS A 208 18.59 -8.61 15.20
CA LYS A 208 18.87 -7.82 16.43
C LYS A 208 17.85 -8.15 17.52
N LEU A 209 16.57 -8.24 17.16
CA LEU A 209 15.45 -8.55 18.06
C LEU A 209 15.56 -9.97 18.64
N ALA A 210 15.85 -10.96 17.80
CA ALA A 210 16.03 -12.36 18.20
C ALA A 210 17.14 -12.53 19.23
N ARG A 211 18.29 -11.86 19.04
CA ARG A 211 19.37 -11.80 20.05
C ARG A 211 18.90 -11.15 21.35
N ALA A 212 18.34 -9.95 21.26
CA ALA A 212 17.94 -9.16 22.42
C ALA A 212 16.77 -9.77 23.23
N LEU A 213 16.02 -10.69 22.61
CA LEU A 213 14.98 -11.51 23.22
C LEU A 213 15.39 -12.98 23.44
N ASN A 214 16.68 -13.33 23.29
CA ASN A 214 17.20 -14.68 23.55
C ASN A 214 16.49 -15.82 22.77
N ALA A 215 16.07 -15.57 21.52
CA ALA A 215 15.57 -16.58 20.59
C ALA A 215 16.77 -17.31 19.94
N LEU A 216 17.55 -18.01 20.78
CA LEU A 216 18.88 -18.50 20.41
C LEU A 216 18.88 -19.95 19.93
N SER A 217 19.77 -20.24 18.97
CA SER A 217 20.01 -21.57 18.42
C SER A 217 20.45 -22.57 19.51
N PRO A 218 20.16 -23.88 19.39
CA PRO A 218 20.59 -24.88 20.37
C PRO A 218 22.12 -24.89 20.62
N ALA A 219 22.92 -24.43 19.65
CA ALA A 219 24.36 -24.21 19.81
C ALA A 219 24.67 -23.00 20.70
N ALA A 220 24.05 -21.84 20.44
CA ALA A 220 24.21 -20.63 21.26
C ALA A 220 23.69 -20.83 22.70
N GLN A 221 22.59 -21.58 22.88
CA GLN A 221 22.10 -22.04 24.20
C GLN A 221 23.13 -22.88 24.99
N GLY A 222 24.13 -23.47 24.32
CA GLY A 222 25.25 -24.16 24.98
C GLY A 222 26.26 -23.21 25.62
N THR A 223 26.21 -21.92 25.28
CA THR A 223 27.10 -20.86 25.80
C THR A 223 26.38 -19.81 26.65
N GLN A 224 25.04 -19.75 26.56
CA GLN A 224 24.20 -18.78 27.28
C GLN A 224 23.02 -19.50 27.94
N ASP A 225 22.83 -19.31 29.25
CA ASP A 225 21.66 -19.83 29.95
C ASP A 225 20.41 -19.03 29.56
N VAL A 226 19.70 -19.51 28.54
CA VAL A 226 18.39 -18.97 28.14
C VAL A 226 17.26 -19.39 29.08
N ALA A 227 17.41 -20.47 29.86
CA ALA A 227 16.35 -20.98 30.73
C ALA A 227 16.10 -20.03 31.92
N SER A 228 17.15 -19.37 32.40
CA SER A 228 17.08 -18.32 33.43
C SER A 228 16.79 -16.91 32.86
N GLN A 229 16.42 -16.77 31.58
CA GLN A 229 16.24 -15.47 30.92
C GLN A 229 14.87 -15.25 30.28
N GLN A 230 14.42 -13.99 30.32
CA GLN A 230 13.23 -13.52 29.61
C GLN A 230 13.45 -13.44 28.09
N GLY A 231 12.39 -13.09 27.38
CA GLY A 231 12.31 -12.99 25.92
C GLY A 231 11.60 -14.20 25.27
N VAL A 232 11.79 -14.39 23.96
CA VAL A 232 11.07 -15.37 23.13
C VAL A 232 11.97 -16.54 22.73
N ASP A 233 11.38 -17.66 22.31
CA ASP A 233 12.08 -18.89 21.94
C ASP A 233 12.32 -18.99 20.42
N LEU A 234 11.41 -18.46 19.61
CA LEU A 234 11.44 -18.48 18.15
C LEU A 234 10.88 -17.16 17.59
N VAL A 235 11.43 -16.69 16.47
CA VAL A 235 10.88 -15.61 15.66
C VAL A 235 10.35 -16.18 14.34
N LEU A 236 9.13 -15.77 13.98
CA LEU A 236 8.49 -16.02 12.70
C LEU A 236 8.17 -14.65 12.08
N GLY A 237 8.58 -14.39 10.83
CA GLY A 237 8.60 -13.02 10.30
C GLY A 237 8.18 -12.84 8.85
N GLY A 238 7.64 -11.65 8.55
CA GLY A 238 7.39 -11.11 7.20
C GLY A 238 8.11 -9.78 6.95
N HIS A 239 7.82 -9.13 5.81
CA HIS A 239 8.31 -7.83 5.28
C HIS A 239 9.23 -7.91 4.06
N ASP A 240 10.36 -8.63 4.13
CA ASP A 240 11.41 -8.56 3.11
C ASP A 240 11.07 -9.31 1.78
N HIS A 241 9.84 -9.83 1.65
CA HIS A 241 9.33 -10.71 0.56
C HIS A 241 10.18 -11.98 0.25
N ALA A 242 11.29 -12.20 0.97
CA ALA A 242 12.27 -13.23 0.68
C ALA A 242 12.04 -14.50 1.52
N TYR A 243 12.26 -15.67 0.89
CA TYR A 243 12.37 -16.92 1.65
C TYR A 243 13.75 -16.96 2.31
N TRP A 244 13.80 -16.86 3.64
CA TRP A 244 15.03 -16.83 4.40
C TRP A 244 14.90 -17.52 5.76
N VAL A 245 15.93 -18.26 6.14
CA VAL A 245 16.04 -18.93 7.43
C VAL A 245 17.43 -18.67 7.98
N SER A 246 17.52 -18.24 9.24
CA SER A 246 18.80 -17.97 9.90
C SER A 246 19.69 -19.22 10.01
N LYS A 247 21.02 -19.06 9.98
CA LYS A 247 22.02 -20.14 10.05
C LYS A 247 21.99 -20.97 11.35
N GLY A 248 21.20 -20.58 12.35
CA GLY A 248 21.09 -21.25 13.65
C GLY A 248 20.22 -22.52 13.66
N PHE A 249 19.58 -22.87 12.55
CA PHE A 249 18.91 -24.16 12.39
C PHE A 249 19.93 -25.26 12.04
N ALA A 250 19.71 -26.48 12.53
CA ALA A 250 20.63 -27.59 12.30
C ALA A 250 20.42 -28.29 10.95
N GLU A 251 19.18 -28.28 10.43
CA GLU A 251 18.77 -28.97 9.21
C GLU A 251 17.55 -28.25 8.62
N TRP A 252 17.59 -27.98 7.31
CA TRP A 252 16.44 -27.46 6.56
C TRP A 252 16.35 -28.12 5.18
N GLU A 253 15.23 -28.77 4.87
CA GLU A 253 15.00 -29.38 3.57
C GLU A 253 14.53 -28.32 2.56
N GLY A 254 15.14 -28.28 1.36
CA GLY A 254 14.71 -27.38 0.28
C GLY A 254 15.20 -25.93 0.38
N PHE A 255 16.08 -25.60 1.32
CA PHE A 255 16.76 -24.30 1.41
C PHE A 255 18.17 -24.49 1.97
N ASP A 256 19.18 -23.90 1.33
CA ASP A 256 20.55 -23.89 1.87
C ASP A 256 20.71 -22.77 2.89
N LEU A 257 20.95 -23.13 4.15
CA LEU A 257 21.18 -22.18 5.26
C LEU A 257 22.43 -21.31 5.07
N GLN A 258 23.34 -21.67 4.15
CA GLN A 258 24.49 -20.85 3.77
C GLN A 258 24.21 -19.89 2.60
N THR A 259 22.95 -19.80 2.12
CA THR A 259 22.55 -18.84 1.09
C THR A 259 22.85 -17.41 1.56
N SER A 260 23.67 -16.69 0.80
CA SER A 260 23.98 -15.29 1.08
C SER A 260 22.77 -14.39 0.81
N ASN A 261 22.34 -13.65 1.82
CA ASN A 261 21.37 -12.57 1.72
C ASN A 261 22.04 -11.28 2.29
N PRO A 262 21.96 -10.13 1.60
CA PRO A 262 22.68 -8.91 2.01
C PRO A 262 22.18 -8.33 3.35
N ASP A 263 20.87 -8.42 3.61
CA ASP A 263 20.22 -7.96 4.84
C ASP A 263 20.44 -8.92 6.02
N ALA A 264 20.85 -10.16 5.72
CA ALA A 264 21.29 -11.19 6.67
C ALA A 264 22.81 -11.20 6.95
N THR A 265 23.54 -10.14 6.57
CA THR A 265 25.01 -10.06 6.75
C THR A 265 25.45 -10.21 8.21
N ASP A 266 24.62 -9.77 9.16
CA ASP A 266 24.87 -9.89 10.60
C ASP A 266 24.57 -11.29 11.20
N ASP A 267 24.01 -12.25 10.46
CA ASP A 267 23.64 -13.58 10.98
C ASP A 267 24.87 -14.47 11.24
N GLN A 268 25.08 -14.86 12.50
CA GLN A 268 26.22 -15.65 12.98
C GLN A 268 25.86 -17.11 13.28
N GLY A 269 24.63 -17.56 12.98
CA GLY A 269 24.12 -18.87 13.39
C GLY A 269 23.68 -18.95 14.85
N ASP A 270 23.50 -17.79 15.49
CA ASP A 270 23.17 -17.67 16.91
C ASP A 270 21.67 -17.55 17.19
N THR A 271 20.86 -17.17 16.20
CA THR A 271 19.41 -16.93 16.33
C THR A 271 18.52 -18.02 15.69
N LEU A 272 17.23 -18.03 16.01
CA LEU A 272 16.18 -18.83 15.37
C LEU A 272 15.09 -17.93 14.76
N ILE A 273 15.20 -17.67 13.46
CA ILE A 273 14.27 -16.85 12.66
C ILE A 273 13.86 -17.60 11.38
N VAL A 274 12.58 -17.55 11.01
CA VAL A 274 12.05 -18.08 9.74
C VAL A 274 11.17 -17.04 9.05
N LYS A 275 11.45 -16.81 7.76
CA LYS A 275 10.67 -15.98 6.85
C LYS A 275 10.42 -16.77 5.57
N SER A 276 9.18 -16.76 5.08
CA SER A 276 8.66 -17.81 4.19
C SER A 276 8.26 -17.28 2.82
N GLY A 277 9.00 -16.30 2.28
CA GLY A 277 8.78 -15.79 0.93
C GLY A 277 7.70 -14.73 0.87
N THR A 278 6.84 -14.84 -0.14
CA THR A 278 5.74 -13.91 -0.44
C THR A 278 4.69 -14.65 -1.28
N ASP A 279 3.53 -14.03 -1.50
CA ASP A 279 2.59 -14.30 -2.59
C ASP A 279 2.12 -15.75 -2.75
N PHE A 280 1.98 -16.48 -1.64
CA PHE A 280 1.64 -17.91 -1.61
C PHE A 280 2.64 -18.81 -2.40
N GLN A 281 3.82 -18.29 -2.73
CA GLN A 281 4.87 -18.99 -3.46
C GLN A 281 5.51 -20.08 -2.60
N ASP A 282 5.59 -19.85 -1.30
CA ASP A 282 6.31 -20.69 -0.35
C ASP A 282 5.53 -20.91 0.96
N LEU A 283 5.75 -22.08 1.55
CA LEU A 283 5.29 -22.46 2.88
C LEU A 283 6.45 -23.09 3.66
N SER A 284 6.66 -22.68 4.91
CA SER A 284 7.58 -23.37 5.81
C SER A 284 6.83 -24.35 6.71
N GLU A 285 7.23 -25.63 6.66
CA GLU A 285 6.84 -26.66 7.64
C GLU A 285 7.95 -26.80 8.68
N LEU A 286 7.63 -26.62 9.96
CA LEU A 286 8.57 -26.72 11.09
C LEU A 286 8.12 -27.83 12.05
N ILE A 287 9.07 -28.65 12.49
CA ILE A 287 8.91 -29.65 13.55
C ILE A 287 9.82 -29.25 14.71
N VAL A 288 9.22 -28.66 15.75
CA VAL A 288 9.92 -28.04 16.89
C VAL A 288 9.91 -29.02 18.07
N THR A 289 11.09 -29.55 18.43
CA THR A 289 11.25 -30.45 19.59
C THR A 289 11.71 -29.66 20.81
N LEU A 290 10.93 -29.73 21.88
CA LEU A 290 11.16 -29.06 23.15
C LEU A 290 11.70 -30.03 24.21
N LYS A 291 12.62 -29.54 25.04
CA LYS A 291 13.11 -30.18 26.28
C LYS A 291 12.65 -29.37 27.49
N ASP A 292 12.36 -30.06 28.60
CA ASP A 292 12.10 -29.42 29.89
C ASP A 292 13.38 -28.80 30.48
N THR A 293 13.23 -27.77 31.30
CA THR A 293 14.32 -27.09 32.03
C THR A 293 14.35 -27.51 33.52
N PRO A 294 15.42 -27.17 34.27
CA PRO A 294 15.43 -27.34 35.72
C PRO A 294 14.29 -26.60 36.43
N GLN A 295 13.75 -27.20 37.50
CA GLN A 295 12.71 -26.58 38.32
C GLN A 295 13.19 -25.24 38.89
N GLY A 296 12.43 -24.16 38.65
CA GLY A 296 12.77 -22.80 39.06
C GLY A 296 13.32 -21.91 37.93
N SER A 297 13.59 -22.48 36.74
CA SER A 297 13.90 -21.71 35.53
C SER A 297 12.73 -20.80 35.12
N ILE A 298 13.04 -19.67 34.46
CA ILE A 298 12.03 -18.73 33.91
C ILE A 298 11.30 -19.37 32.73
N ARG A 299 12.06 -19.97 31.81
CA ARG A 299 11.50 -20.80 30.72
C ARG A 299 11.36 -22.22 31.24
N LYS A 300 10.16 -22.81 31.16
CA LYS A 300 9.91 -24.19 31.62
C LYS A 300 10.32 -25.25 30.58
N LYS A 301 10.26 -24.85 29.31
CA LYS A 301 10.73 -25.61 28.16
C LYS A 301 11.60 -24.69 27.31
N ILE A 302 12.54 -25.27 26.60
CA ILE A 302 13.36 -24.58 25.59
C ILE A 302 13.53 -25.49 24.37
N ILE A 303 13.82 -24.90 23.22
CA ILE A 303 13.97 -25.60 21.96
C ILE A 303 15.25 -26.45 22.00
N GLN A 304 15.10 -27.76 21.80
CA GLN A 304 16.20 -28.71 21.67
C GLN A 304 16.67 -28.82 20.21
N GLU A 305 15.72 -28.87 19.29
CA GLU A 305 15.94 -29.01 17.85
C GLU A 305 14.74 -28.40 17.11
N ILE A 306 14.96 -27.81 15.93
CA ILE A 306 13.92 -27.65 14.92
C ILE A 306 14.42 -28.29 13.64
N LYS A 307 13.58 -29.13 13.02
CA LYS A 307 13.75 -29.57 11.63
C LYS A 307 12.75 -28.80 10.77
N GLY A 308 13.21 -28.16 9.70
CA GLY A 308 12.36 -27.38 8.81
C GLY A 308 12.36 -27.89 7.38
N LYS A 309 11.32 -27.52 6.63
CA LYS A 309 11.16 -27.82 5.20
C LYS A 309 10.58 -26.62 4.48
N ARG A 310 11.20 -26.20 3.37
CA ARG A 310 10.63 -25.29 2.37
C ARG A 310 9.72 -26.11 1.45
N ILE A 311 8.47 -25.68 1.33
CA ILE A 311 7.49 -26.23 0.39
C ILE A 311 7.11 -25.11 -0.57
N VAL A 312 7.77 -25.10 -1.74
CA VAL A 312 7.41 -24.19 -2.82
C VAL A 312 6.12 -24.67 -3.48
N THR A 313 5.14 -23.80 -3.69
CA THR A 313 3.94 -24.09 -4.48
C THR A 313 4.35 -24.36 -5.94
N ARG A 314 3.77 -25.40 -6.57
CA ARG A 314 4.11 -25.83 -7.94
C ARG A 314 2.89 -25.89 -8.83
N GLY A 315 3.11 -25.77 -10.14
CA GLY A 315 2.03 -25.74 -11.12
C GLY A 315 1.27 -27.06 -11.30
N ASP A 316 1.89 -28.18 -10.93
CA ASP A 316 1.34 -29.54 -10.96
C ASP A 316 0.55 -29.92 -9.68
N VAL A 317 0.60 -29.08 -8.63
CA VAL A 317 -0.26 -29.24 -7.44
C VAL A 317 -1.72 -29.01 -7.82
N SER A 318 -2.60 -29.92 -7.41
CA SER A 318 -4.04 -29.83 -7.65
C SER A 318 -4.69 -28.68 -6.88
N VAL A 319 -5.65 -27.98 -7.49
CA VAL A 319 -6.42 -26.89 -6.84
C VAL A 319 -7.23 -27.38 -5.63
N HIS A 320 -7.20 -26.64 -4.52
CA HIS A 320 -8.01 -26.95 -3.34
C HIS A 320 -9.47 -26.49 -3.56
N ALA A 321 -10.36 -27.44 -3.90
CA ALA A 321 -11.73 -27.15 -4.35
C ALA A 321 -12.52 -26.18 -3.46
N GLY A 322 -12.44 -26.30 -2.13
CA GLY A 322 -13.14 -25.42 -1.20
C GLY A 322 -12.58 -23.98 -1.14
N VAL A 323 -11.31 -23.78 -1.50
CA VAL A 323 -10.73 -22.43 -1.65
C VAL A 323 -11.00 -21.88 -3.06
N GLN A 324 -10.97 -22.74 -4.09
CA GLN A 324 -11.38 -22.39 -5.45
C GLN A 324 -12.83 -21.85 -5.49
N GLU A 325 -13.76 -22.45 -4.75
CA GLU A 325 -15.15 -21.95 -4.66
C GLU A 325 -15.21 -20.54 -4.06
N ILE A 326 -14.44 -20.27 -3.00
CA ILE A 326 -14.35 -18.96 -2.35
C ILE A 326 -13.72 -17.92 -3.28
N VAL A 327 -12.59 -18.26 -3.93
CA VAL A 327 -11.92 -17.39 -4.92
C VAL A 327 -12.88 -17.06 -6.08
N ASN A 328 -13.55 -18.07 -6.66
CA ASN A 328 -14.52 -17.87 -7.73
C ASN A 328 -15.69 -16.97 -7.30
N LYS A 329 -16.16 -17.11 -6.06
CA LYS A 329 -17.25 -16.30 -5.49
C LYS A 329 -16.83 -14.85 -5.29
N GLU A 330 -15.72 -14.59 -4.59
CA GLU A 330 -15.30 -13.21 -4.28
C GLU A 330 -14.82 -12.47 -5.54
N LEU A 331 -13.96 -13.08 -6.37
CA LEU A 331 -13.52 -12.45 -7.62
C LEU A 331 -14.67 -12.29 -8.64
N GLY A 332 -15.65 -13.19 -8.60
CA GLY A 332 -16.89 -13.08 -9.39
C GLY A 332 -17.68 -11.79 -9.13
N THR A 333 -17.57 -11.19 -7.93
CA THR A 333 -18.23 -9.91 -7.62
C THR A 333 -17.56 -8.71 -8.31
N MET A 334 -16.26 -8.77 -8.58
CA MET A 334 -15.47 -7.63 -9.11
C MET A 334 -15.98 -7.14 -10.46
N ARG A 335 -16.41 -8.05 -11.35
CA ARG A 335 -16.82 -7.70 -12.73
C ARG A 335 -17.94 -6.66 -12.79
N SER A 336 -18.84 -6.63 -11.80
CA SER A 336 -19.86 -5.58 -11.74
C SER A 336 -19.30 -4.23 -11.27
N ALA A 337 -18.36 -4.22 -10.32
CA ALA A 337 -17.76 -2.98 -9.81
C ALA A 337 -16.90 -2.26 -10.87
N LEU A 338 -16.31 -3.01 -11.80
CA LEU A 338 -15.61 -2.44 -12.97
C LEU A 338 -16.53 -1.59 -13.88
N GLN A 339 -17.86 -1.77 -13.81
CA GLN A 339 -18.83 -1.00 -14.62
C GLN A 339 -19.33 0.27 -13.91
N GLU A 340 -18.97 0.49 -12.64
CA GLU A 340 -19.37 1.68 -11.90
C GLU A 340 -18.50 2.89 -12.27
N VAL A 341 -19.15 4.04 -12.44
CA VAL A 341 -18.50 5.33 -12.69
C VAL A 341 -17.78 5.79 -11.41
N ILE A 342 -16.52 6.23 -11.56
CA ILE A 342 -15.68 6.72 -10.44
C ILE A 342 -15.37 8.21 -10.55
N CYS A 343 -15.40 8.79 -11.75
CA CYS A 343 -15.33 10.23 -11.98
C CYS A 343 -15.98 10.58 -13.33
N ASN A 344 -16.11 11.87 -13.62
CA ASN A 344 -16.39 12.36 -14.98
C ASN A 344 -15.23 13.23 -15.45
N THR A 345 -14.84 13.13 -16.72
CA THR A 345 -13.89 14.05 -17.36
C THR A 345 -14.63 15.12 -18.15
N GLU A 346 -14.24 16.38 -17.99
CA GLU A 346 -14.74 17.49 -18.83
C GLU A 346 -13.99 17.59 -20.16
N VAL A 347 -12.83 16.94 -20.28
CA VAL A 347 -11.97 16.97 -21.47
C VAL A 347 -11.83 15.58 -22.10
N ARG A 348 -11.50 15.58 -23.39
CA ARG A 348 -11.07 14.38 -24.12
C ARG A 348 -9.73 13.88 -23.55
N LEU A 349 -9.69 12.62 -23.11
CA LEU A 349 -8.48 11.93 -22.68
C LEU A 349 -8.05 10.97 -23.79
N ASP A 350 -7.01 11.33 -24.53
CA ASP A 350 -6.47 10.50 -25.62
C ASP A 350 -5.35 9.61 -25.08
N ALA A 351 -5.64 8.33 -24.86
CA ALA A 351 -4.73 7.35 -24.26
C ALA A 351 -4.06 6.44 -25.33
N ARG A 352 -4.01 6.89 -26.58
CA ARG A 352 -3.37 6.18 -27.69
C ARG A 352 -1.85 6.38 -27.66
N SER A 353 -1.09 5.33 -27.99
CA SER A 353 0.38 5.33 -27.85
C SER A 353 1.06 6.39 -28.70
N GLU A 354 0.56 6.62 -29.91
CA GLU A 354 1.05 7.62 -30.86
C GLU A 354 0.83 9.08 -30.39
N ILE A 355 0.02 9.30 -29.35
CA ILE A 355 -0.22 10.60 -28.74
C ILE A 355 0.55 10.75 -27.43
N VAL A 356 0.34 9.84 -26.46
CA VAL A 356 0.92 9.96 -25.11
C VAL A 356 2.45 9.81 -25.10
N ARG A 357 3.05 9.24 -26.16
CA ARG A 357 4.51 9.06 -26.28
C ARG A 357 5.22 10.11 -27.15
N HIS A 358 4.48 11.10 -27.66
CA HIS A 358 5.03 12.16 -28.51
C HIS A 358 4.91 13.57 -27.92
N SER A 359 3.96 13.80 -27.02
CA SER A 359 3.61 15.13 -26.53
C SER A 359 3.12 15.10 -25.09
N GLU A 360 3.16 16.26 -24.42
CA GLU A 360 2.45 16.46 -23.15
C GLU A 360 0.93 16.27 -23.39
N THR A 361 0.25 15.48 -22.55
CA THR A 361 -1.19 15.19 -22.70
C THR A 361 -1.94 15.39 -21.39
N PRO A 362 -3.26 15.68 -21.43
CA PRO A 362 -4.07 15.82 -20.22
C PRO A 362 -4.03 14.56 -19.34
N ILE A 363 -4.18 13.37 -19.94
CA ILE A 363 -4.16 12.10 -19.19
C ILE A 363 -2.81 11.85 -18.52
N ALA A 364 -1.70 12.16 -19.21
CA ALA A 364 -0.37 12.02 -18.63
C ALA A 364 -0.17 12.94 -17.42
N ASN A 365 -0.47 14.24 -17.57
CA ASN A 365 -0.38 15.22 -16.48
C ASN A 365 -1.29 14.82 -15.30
N TRP A 366 -2.53 14.38 -15.56
CA TRP A 366 -3.48 13.97 -14.52
C TRP A 366 -2.93 12.86 -13.63
N PHE A 367 -2.31 11.82 -14.23
CA PHE A 367 -1.73 10.70 -13.49
C PHE A 367 -0.64 11.19 -12.54
N VAL A 368 0.38 11.88 -13.05
CA VAL A 368 1.53 12.32 -12.23
C VAL A 368 1.15 13.38 -11.18
N ASP A 369 0.12 14.19 -11.45
CA ASP A 369 -0.42 15.14 -10.46
C ASP A 369 -1.15 14.42 -9.32
N CYS A 370 -1.95 13.39 -9.61
CA CYS A 370 -2.62 12.57 -8.58
C CYS A 370 -1.63 11.74 -7.75
N LEU A 371 -0.52 11.31 -8.35
CA LEU A 371 0.51 10.51 -7.67
C LEU A 371 1.38 11.37 -6.74
N ARG A 372 1.95 12.48 -7.24
CA ARG A 372 3.01 13.30 -6.58
C ARG A 372 2.89 13.39 -5.06
N HIS A 373 1.75 13.81 -4.54
CA HIS A 373 1.57 14.11 -3.11
C HIS A 373 1.12 12.94 -2.23
N SER A 374 1.02 11.71 -2.74
CA SER A 374 0.44 10.56 -2.00
C SER A 374 1.27 10.12 -0.78
N TYR A 375 2.55 10.50 -0.72
CA TYR A 375 3.49 10.06 0.32
C TYR A 375 3.99 11.17 1.26
N ASP A 376 3.51 12.41 1.10
CA ASP A 376 4.03 13.54 1.87
C ASP A 376 3.87 13.37 3.41
N GLU A 377 2.83 12.66 3.87
CA GLU A 377 2.67 12.35 5.31
C GLU A 377 3.73 11.34 5.82
N ALA A 378 4.06 10.32 5.02
CA ALA A 378 5.09 9.33 5.36
C ALA A 378 6.50 9.96 5.31
N LEU A 379 6.78 10.74 4.27
CA LEU A 379 8.05 11.48 4.14
C LEU A 379 8.27 12.43 5.32
N ALA A 380 7.23 13.14 5.79
CA ALA A 380 7.30 13.98 6.97
C ALA A 380 7.62 13.18 8.26
N LYS A 381 7.06 11.98 8.42
CA LYS A 381 7.35 11.08 9.56
C LYS A 381 8.78 10.51 9.50
N LEU A 382 9.31 10.27 8.30
CA LEU A 382 10.71 9.93 8.04
C LEU A 382 11.69 11.11 8.20
N GLY A 383 11.19 12.34 8.42
CA GLY A 383 12.00 13.56 8.58
C GLY A 383 12.46 14.21 7.27
N TYR A 384 11.84 13.86 6.14
CA TYR A 384 12.09 14.43 4.82
C TYR A 384 11.09 15.56 4.49
N SER A 385 11.38 16.31 3.42
CA SER A 385 10.39 17.20 2.81
C SER A 385 9.33 16.42 2.03
N THR A 386 8.28 17.12 1.61
CA THR A 386 7.44 16.69 0.49
C THR A 386 8.28 16.37 -0.75
N VAL A 387 7.75 15.61 -1.70
CA VAL A 387 8.46 15.35 -2.96
C VAL A 387 8.70 16.63 -3.77
N ASP A 388 9.81 16.69 -4.51
CA ASP A 388 10.08 17.76 -5.47
C ASP A 388 9.28 17.59 -6.76
N GLY A 389 8.93 16.35 -7.11
CA GLY A 389 8.10 16.05 -8.27
C GLY A 389 7.83 14.57 -8.48
N CYS A 390 7.05 14.28 -9.53
CA CYS A 390 6.77 12.94 -10.00
C CYS A 390 7.21 12.80 -11.46
N LEU A 391 7.77 11.64 -11.82
CA LEU A 391 8.11 11.27 -13.19
C LEU A 391 7.55 9.87 -13.48
N MET A 392 6.87 9.72 -14.61
CA MET A 392 6.36 8.44 -15.09
C MET A 392 6.63 8.30 -16.59
N ASN A 393 6.98 7.10 -17.04
CA ASN A 393 7.09 6.77 -18.46
C ASN A 393 5.69 6.59 -19.07
N CYS A 394 5.38 7.29 -20.18
CA CYS A 394 4.09 7.17 -20.85
C CYS A 394 3.81 5.77 -21.43
N GLY A 395 4.81 4.89 -21.49
CA GLY A 395 4.64 3.46 -21.77
C GLY A 395 3.73 2.73 -20.77
N SER A 396 3.66 3.24 -19.53
CA SER A 396 2.81 2.76 -18.44
C SER A 396 1.35 3.24 -18.55
N ILE A 397 1.07 4.24 -19.39
CA ILE A 397 -0.31 4.64 -19.74
C ILE A 397 -0.81 3.71 -20.85
N ARG A 398 -1.91 3.02 -20.59
CA ARG A 398 -2.49 1.97 -21.44
C ARG A 398 -3.91 2.35 -21.90
N GLY A 399 -4.67 1.37 -22.37
CA GLY A 399 -6.01 1.56 -22.94
C GLY A 399 -6.01 1.74 -24.46
N GLY A 400 -5.09 2.53 -25.02
CA GLY A 400 -4.90 2.60 -26.49
C GLY A 400 -6.11 3.16 -27.24
N GLN A 401 -6.94 3.96 -26.56
CA GLN A 401 -8.20 4.49 -27.06
C GLN A 401 -8.43 5.93 -26.58
N ILE A 402 -9.49 6.55 -27.10
CA ILE A 402 -9.97 7.87 -26.66
C ILE A 402 -11.12 7.69 -25.67
N TYR A 403 -11.07 8.45 -24.59
CA TYR A 403 -12.20 8.67 -23.69
C TYR A 403 -12.69 10.11 -23.93
N GLU A 404 -13.91 10.24 -24.46
CA GLU A 404 -14.54 11.55 -24.69
C GLU A 404 -15.06 12.16 -23.38
N PRO A 405 -15.35 13.48 -23.33
CA PRO A 405 -15.98 14.11 -22.16
C PRO A 405 -17.23 13.37 -21.67
N GLY A 406 -17.28 13.03 -20.39
CA GLY A 406 -18.29 12.14 -19.81
C GLY A 406 -17.76 11.24 -18.69
N PRO A 407 -18.48 10.15 -18.37
CA PRO A 407 -18.14 9.27 -17.25
C PRO A 407 -16.93 8.38 -17.54
N ILE A 408 -16.08 8.20 -16.53
CA ILE A 408 -14.97 7.23 -16.50
C ILE A 408 -15.28 6.16 -15.46
N THR A 409 -15.18 4.89 -15.83
CA THR A 409 -15.46 3.74 -14.94
C THR A 409 -14.21 3.23 -14.23
N LEU A 410 -14.41 2.40 -13.19
CA LEU A 410 -13.32 1.67 -12.57
C LEU A 410 -12.61 0.72 -13.56
N GLY A 411 -13.36 0.13 -14.51
CA GLY A 411 -12.80 -0.66 -15.60
C GLY A 411 -11.87 0.15 -16.48
N ASP A 412 -12.24 1.39 -16.81
CA ASP A 412 -11.41 2.29 -17.62
C ASP A 412 -10.09 2.63 -16.91
N LEU A 413 -10.11 2.92 -15.61
CA LEU A 413 -8.89 3.16 -14.82
C LEU A 413 -7.97 1.92 -14.80
N MET A 414 -8.53 0.72 -14.60
CA MET A 414 -7.74 -0.52 -14.65
C MET A 414 -7.22 -0.84 -16.07
N VAL A 415 -7.90 -0.37 -17.12
CA VAL A 415 -7.45 -0.47 -18.51
C VAL A 415 -6.38 0.57 -18.85
N MET A 416 -6.41 1.76 -18.24
CA MET A 416 -5.36 2.79 -18.34
C MET A 416 -4.11 2.42 -17.54
N SER A 417 -4.26 1.79 -16.36
CA SER A 417 -3.19 1.44 -15.42
C SER A 417 -3.26 -0.04 -14.98
N PRO A 418 -3.03 -1.00 -15.89
CA PRO A 418 -3.22 -2.43 -15.61
C PRO A 418 -2.10 -3.07 -14.78
N TYR A 419 -0.95 -2.41 -14.63
CA TYR A 419 0.20 -2.96 -13.91
C TYR A 419 0.10 -2.64 -12.42
N PRO A 420 0.23 -3.64 -11.51
CA PRO A 420 0.27 -3.40 -10.07
C PRO A 420 1.62 -2.82 -9.58
N GLU A 421 2.48 -2.36 -10.51
CA GLU A 421 3.81 -1.83 -10.24
C GLU A 421 3.77 -0.67 -9.22
N PRO A 422 4.48 -0.81 -8.08
CA PRO A 422 4.46 0.15 -6.99
C PRO A 422 5.10 1.48 -7.37
N MET A 423 4.66 2.54 -6.71
CA MET A 423 5.32 3.84 -6.73
C MET A 423 6.30 3.96 -5.56
N VAL A 424 7.48 4.48 -5.85
CA VAL A 424 8.60 4.64 -4.91
C VAL A 424 9.08 6.09 -4.88
N VAL A 425 9.81 6.47 -3.84
CA VAL A 425 10.44 7.80 -3.72
C VAL A 425 11.94 7.63 -3.59
N ILE A 426 12.71 8.22 -4.51
CA ILE A 426 14.17 8.12 -4.57
C ILE A 426 14.86 9.48 -4.39
N GLU A 427 16.00 9.50 -3.71
CA GLU A 427 16.85 10.67 -3.53
C GLU A 427 17.87 10.78 -4.66
N ILE A 428 17.72 11.79 -5.51
CA ILE A 428 18.54 11.98 -6.72
C ILE A 428 19.31 13.31 -6.69
N SER A 429 20.36 13.41 -7.51
CA SER A 429 21.06 14.67 -7.78
C SER A 429 20.46 15.40 -8.99
N ALA A 430 20.87 16.65 -9.21
CA ALA A 430 20.53 17.38 -10.43
C ALA A 430 21.01 16.63 -11.70
N ALA A 431 22.21 16.03 -11.67
CA ALA A 431 22.76 15.31 -12.82
C ALA A 431 21.87 14.11 -13.22
N ASP A 432 21.41 13.34 -12.24
CA ASP A 432 20.50 12.21 -12.43
C ASP A 432 19.17 12.66 -13.05
N LEU A 433 18.59 13.77 -12.57
CA LEU A 433 17.35 14.34 -13.09
C LEU A 433 17.49 14.79 -14.55
N PHE A 434 18.61 15.43 -14.91
CA PHE A 434 18.89 15.77 -16.31
C PHE A 434 19.11 14.51 -17.18
N GLY A 435 19.82 13.49 -16.67
CA GLY A 435 20.02 12.22 -17.39
C GLY A 435 18.70 11.52 -17.69
N ALA A 436 17.81 11.42 -16.69
CA ALA A 436 16.47 10.87 -16.84
C ALA A 436 15.65 11.63 -17.92
N MET A 437 15.64 12.96 -17.91
CA MET A 437 14.94 13.74 -18.94
C MET A 437 15.56 13.60 -20.33
N GLU A 438 16.90 13.53 -20.43
CA GLU A 438 17.60 13.25 -21.69
C GLU A 438 17.28 11.84 -22.21
N ASN A 439 17.19 10.80 -21.36
CA ASN A 439 16.73 9.47 -21.79
C ASN A 439 15.27 9.52 -22.27
N GLY A 440 14.35 10.08 -21.49
CA GLY A 440 12.93 10.14 -21.84
C GLY A 440 12.68 10.82 -23.18
N LEU A 441 13.46 11.86 -23.50
CA LEU A 441 13.39 12.60 -24.75
C LEU A 441 14.34 12.07 -25.85
N SER A 442 15.25 11.12 -25.53
CA SER A 442 16.31 10.66 -26.45
C SER A 442 15.79 10.08 -27.76
N ARG A 443 14.65 9.39 -27.71
CA ARG A 443 14.08 8.66 -28.85
C ARG A 443 12.99 9.40 -29.61
N TRP A 444 12.56 10.58 -29.18
CA TRP A 444 11.56 11.34 -29.93
C TRP A 444 12.04 11.64 -31.37
N PRO A 445 11.23 11.48 -32.44
CA PRO A 445 9.83 11.05 -32.48
C PRO A 445 9.69 9.57 -32.89
N GLN A 446 10.22 8.64 -32.08
CA GLN A 446 9.77 7.25 -32.04
C GLN A 446 8.79 7.08 -30.86
N GLU A 447 7.77 6.25 -31.02
CA GLU A 447 6.71 5.95 -30.03
C GLU A 447 7.19 5.04 -28.89
N GLU A 448 8.33 5.36 -28.31
CA GLU A 448 8.98 4.62 -27.23
C GLU A 448 8.28 4.87 -25.88
N GLY A 449 8.19 3.83 -25.04
CA GLY A 449 7.54 3.92 -23.73
C GLY A 449 8.17 4.97 -22.82
N ARG A 450 9.47 5.21 -22.98
CA ARG A 450 10.28 6.13 -22.17
C ARG A 450 9.83 7.59 -22.15
N PHE A 451 8.99 8.07 -23.06
CA PHE A 451 8.59 9.48 -23.11
C PHE A 451 8.01 9.95 -21.75
N PRO A 452 8.42 11.11 -21.19
CA PRO A 452 8.16 11.43 -19.79
C PRO A 452 6.84 12.19 -19.56
N ALA A 453 6.01 11.68 -18.65
CA ALA A 453 5.00 12.44 -17.93
C ALA A 453 5.63 13.03 -16.65
N ILE A 454 5.38 14.31 -16.34
CA ILE A 454 6.07 15.03 -15.26
C ILE A 454 5.13 15.87 -14.39
N SER A 455 5.41 15.97 -13.09
CA SER A 455 4.70 16.87 -12.16
C SER A 455 5.67 17.53 -11.17
N GLY A 456 5.37 18.74 -10.73
CA GLY A 456 6.19 19.53 -9.79
C GLY A 456 7.32 20.33 -10.43
N PHE A 457 7.66 20.07 -11.69
CA PHE A 457 8.71 20.76 -12.42
C PHE A 457 8.38 20.95 -13.91
N ARG A 458 8.97 22.00 -14.50
CA ARG A 458 8.91 22.35 -15.91
C ARG A 458 10.25 22.04 -16.59
N VAL A 459 10.21 21.39 -17.74
CA VAL A 459 11.36 21.06 -18.60
C VAL A 459 11.25 21.86 -19.89
N SER A 460 12.33 22.56 -20.26
CA SER A 460 12.51 23.09 -21.62
C SER A 460 13.48 22.21 -22.38
N TRP A 461 13.11 21.82 -23.60
CA TRP A 461 13.96 21.01 -24.47
C TRP A 461 13.90 21.49 -25.92
N ASP A 462 14.81 20.97 -26.75
CA ASP A 462 14.94 21.27 -28.18
C ASP A 462 15.02 19.95 -28.94
N SER A 463 13.94 19.61 -29.65
CA SER A 463 13.81 18.36 -30.40
C SER A 463 14.80 18.20 -31.55
N SER A 464 15.34 19.31 -32.08
CA SER A 464 16.27 19.33 -33.21
C SER A 464 17.71 18.95 -32.82
N LYS A 465 18.01 18.90 -31.53
CA LYS A 465 19.34 18.52 -31.02
C LYS A 465 19.55 17.00 -30.97
N PRO A 466 20.81 16.52 -31.03
CA PRO A 466 21.15 15.13 -30.77
C PRO A 466 20.65 14.65 -29.41
N ALA A 467 20.29 13.36 -29.31
CA ALA A 467 19.97 12.72 -28.04
C ALA A 467 21.11 12.90 -27.01
N GLY A 468 20.76 13.15 -25.74
CA GLY A 468 21.73 13.49 -24.69
C GLY A 468 22.16 14.97 -24.67
N GLN A 469 21.60 15.81 -25.55
CA GLN A 469 21.79 17.26 -25.58
C GLN A 469 20.47 18.04 -25.76
N ARG A 470 19.31 17.38 -25.58
CA ARG A 470 17.98 17.94 -25.87
C ARG A 470 17.48 18.85 -24.76
N VAL A 471 17.83 18.60 -23.50
CA VAL A 471 17.27 19.34 -22.35
C VAL A 471 18.01 20.67 -22.16
N ASN A 472 17.32 21.77 -22.41
CA ASN A 472 17.84 23.13 -22.25
C ASN A 472 17.93 23.53 -20.77
N GLY A 473 16.93 23.14 -19.97
CA GLY A 473 16.85 23.48 -18.54
C GLY A 473 15.64 22.84 -17.86
N ILE A 474 15.68 22.80 -16.53
CA ILE A 474 14.62 22.25 -15.66
C ILE A 474 14.40 23.25 -14.53
N TRP A 475 13.13 23.52 -14.19
CA TRP A 475 12.75 24.41 -13.10
C TRP A 475 11.73 23.72 -12.20
N LEU A 476 11.91 23.77 -10.89
CA LEU A 476 10.84 23.40 -9.95
C LEU A 476 9.75 24.47 -10.01
N LEU A 477 8.50 24.06 -9.82
CA LEU A 477 7.33 24.94 -9.89
C LEU A 477 6.82 25.32 -8.49
N GLU A 478 6.16 26.47 -8.39
CA GLU A 478 5.15 26.67 -7.36
C GLU A 478 3.82 26.01 -7.79
N ASP A 479 3.04 25.52 -6.83
CA ASP A 479 1.68 25.08 -7.10
C ASP A 479 0.84 26.26 -7.64
N PRO A 480 0.10 26.09 -8.75
CA PRO A 480 -0.46 27.21 -9.52
C PRO A 480 -1.62 27.89 -8.78
N LYS A 481 -1.40 29.17 -8.44
CA LYS A 481 -2.36 30.02 -7.69
C LYS A 481 -3.22 30.91 -8.60
N GLN A 482 -2.97 30.92 -9.91
CA GLN A 482 -3.64 31.76 -10.91
C GLN A 482 -3.76 31.02 -12.26
N LEU A 483 -4.70 31.47 -13.11
CA LEU A 483 -4.92 30.92 -14.45
C LEU A 483 -4.75 31.98 -15.54
N GLY A 484 -4.35 31.53 -16.72
CA GLY A 484 -4.32 32.32 -17.94
C GLY A 484 -5.72 32.61 -18.49
N SER A 485 -5.78 33.45 -19.53
CA SER A 485 -7.01 33.75 -20.28
C SER A 485 -7.56 32.58 -21.09
N ASP A 486 -6.82 31.47 -21.15
CA ASP A 486 -7.17 30.16 -21.73
C ASP A 486 -7.61 29.14 -20.67
N ASN A 487 -7.87 29.59 -19.43
CA ASN A 487 -8.23 28.80 -18.24
C ASN A 487 -7.16 27.78 -17.80
N LYS A 488 -5.93 27.88 -18.30
CA LYS A 488 -4.82 26.99 -17.90
C LYS A 488 -4.04 27.51 -16.70
N PRO A 489 -3.38 26.62 -15.92
CA PRO A 489 -2.40 26.99 -14.92
C PRO A 489 -1.36 28.00 -15.42
N ILE A 490 -1.20 29.11 -14.70
CA ILE A 490 0.01 29.92 -14.85
C ILE A 490 1.11 29.18 -14.09
N LEU A 491 1.97 28.47 -14.84
CA LEU A 491 3.19 27.87 -14.31
C LEU A 491 4.13 28.99 -13.82
N VAL A 492 4.55 28.91 -12.56
CA VAL A 492 5.49 29.84 -11.94
C VAL A 492 6.75 29.07 -11.56
N ASP A 493 7.87 29.42 -12.18
CA ASP A 493 9.18 28.85 -11.85
C ASP A 493 9.61 29.32 -10.46
N LYS A 494 9.84 28.37 -9.55
CA LYS A 494 10.26 28.58 -8.16
C LYS A 494 11.79 28.56 -8.01
N GLU A 495 12.45 27.62 -8.68
CA GLU A 495 13.89 27.36 -8.58
C GLU A 495 14.39 26.76 -9.90
N GLU A 496 15.48 27.29 -10.46
CA GLU A 496 16.16 26.62 -11.58
C GLU A 496 17.05 25.49 -11.06
N VAL A 497 16.82 24.27 -11.56
CA VAL A 497 17.68 23.13 -11.27
C VAL A 497 18.96 23.28 -12.10
N LEU A 498 19.98 23.90 -11.51
CA LEU A 498 21.28 24.04 -12.14
C LEU A 498 21.96 22.67 -12.29
N ARG A 499 22.52 22.37 -13.47
CA ARG A 499 23.32 21.13 -13.72
C ARG A 499 24.52 20.96 -12.77
N THR A 500 24.96 22.02 -12.11
CA THR A 500 26.04 22.06 -11.10
C THR A 500 25.54 22.01 -9.65
N SER A 501 24.22 21.89 -9.42
CA SER A 501 23.63 21.90 -8.09
C SER A 501 24.01 20.64 -7.30
N THR A 502 24.54 20.83 -6.09
CA THR A 502 24.81 19.77 -5.11
C THR A 502 23.58 19.39 -4.29
N ARG A 503 22.44 20.06 -4.51
CA ARG A 503 21.18 19.76 -3.85
C ARG A 503 20.72 18.34 -4.20
N LYS A 504 20.12 17.67 -3.21
CA LYS A 504 19.33 16.45 -3.39
C LYS A 504 17.86 16.79 -3.61
N TYR A 505 17.23 16.04 -4.50
CA TYR A 505 15.82 16.17 -4.86
C TYR A 505 15.10 14.84 -4.59
N LEU A 506 13.86 14.92 -4.13
CA LEU A 506 13.01 13.75 -3.90
C LEU A 506 12.09 13.55 -5.10
N LEU A 507 12.35 12.50 -5.89
CA LEU A 507 11.57 12.18 -7.08
C LEU A 507 10.72 10.94 -6.84
N MET A 508 9.42 11.07 -7.05
CA MET A 508 8.48 9.95 -7.08
C MET A 508 8.46 9.32 -8.48
N VAL A 509 8.64 8.00 -8.55
CA VAL A 509 8.70 7.23 -9.82
C VAL A 509 8.08 5.85 -9.65
N GLY A 510 7.79 5.16 -10.75
CA GLY A 510 7.51 3.72 -10.72
C GLY A 510 8.79 2.90 -10.49
N GLU A 511 8.69 1.78 -9.78
CA GLU A 511 9.78 0.82 -9.57
C GLU A 511 10.52 0.48 -10.87
N TYR A 512 9.78 0.22 -11.96
CA TYR A 512 10.36 -0.16 -13.25
C TYR A 512 11.39 0.88 -13.73
N MET A 513 11.12 2.17 -13.50
CA MET A 513 12.04 3.25 -13.83
C MET A 513 13.20 3.35 -12.84
N ALA A 514 12.93 3.15 -11.55
CA ALA A 514 13.93 3.18 -10.47
C ALA A 514 14.95 2.02 -10.53
N ILE A 515 14.65 0.96 -11.28
CA ILE A 515 15.59 -0.13 -11.61
C ILE A 515 16.20 -0.01 -13.03
N GLY A 516 16.04 1.14 -13.70
CA GLY A 516 16.64 1.43 -15.00
C GLY A 516 15.83 1.01 -16.24
N GLY A 517 14.58 0.58 -16.06
CA GLY A 517 13.64 0.26 -17.13
C GLY A 517 13.38 1.43 -18.09
N ASP A 518 12.92 1.13 -19.31
CA ASP A 518 12.84 2.11 -20.43
C ASP A 518 14.15 2.88 -20.70
N GLY A 519 15.30 2.36 -20.22
CA GLY A 519 16.62 2.98 -20.34
C GLY A 519 16.92 4.08 -19.30
N TYR A 520 16.11 4.22 -18.24
CA TYR A 520 16.31 5.21 -17.17
C TYR A 520 17.45 4.85 -16.22
N VAL A 521 18.62 4.49 -16.74
CA VAL A 521 19.80 4.07 -15.97
C VAL A 521 20.29 5.15 -14.99
N ASP A 522 20.06 6.42 -15.30
CA ASP A 522 20.31 7.54 -14.38
C ASP A 522 19.43 7.54 -13.12
N LEU A 523 18.41 6.69 -13.04
CA LEU A 523 17.55 6.47 -11.86
C LEU A 523 17.85 5.16 -11.12
N ALA A 524 18.76 4.32 -11.64
CA ALA A 524 19.17 3.07 -10.99
C ALA A 524 20.15 3.33 -9.81
N ASP A 525 20.23 2.36 -8.90
CA ASP A 525 21.14 2.31 -7.75
C ASP A 525 21.09 3.56 -6.84
N LYS A 526 19.92 4.21 -6.74
CA LYS A 526 19.69 5.37 -5.88
C LYS A 526 19.27 4.95 -4.47
N LYS A 527 19.42 5.90 -3.54
CA LYS A 527 18.87 5.77 -2.18
C LYS A 527 17.35 5.92 -2.26
N TYR A 528 16.63 4.82 -2.05
CA TYR A 528 15.20 4.84 -1.81
C TYR A 528 14.92 5.49 -0.44
N ILE A 529 13.94 6.39 -0.40
CA ILE A 529 13.36 6.94 0.84
C ILE A 529 12.08 6.17 1.18
N LEU A 530 11.34 5.75 0.16
CA LEU A 530 10.23 4.82 0.25
C LEU A 530 10.51 3.68 -0.75
N THR A 531 10.68 2.46 -0.22
CA THR A 531 11.05 1.25 -0.96
C THR A 531 9.86 0.62 -1.66
N THR A 532 10.14 -0.38 -2.51
CA THR A 532 9.12 -1.19 -3.20
C THR A 532 8.26 -1.97 -2.20
N GLU A 533 8.85 -2.46 -1.11
CA GLU A 533 8.23 -3.08 0.09
C GLU A 533 7.19 -2.20 0.81
N ASN A 534 7.07 -0.93 0.41
CA ASN A 534 6.20 0.08 1.02
C ASN A 534 5.43 0.88 -0.06
N GLY A 535 5.59 0.51 -1.33
CA GLY A 535 5.04 1.22 -2.47
C GLY A 535 3.65 0.70 -2.85
N GLN A 536 2.74 1.61 -3.15
CA GLN A 536 1.37 1.31 -3.56
C GLN A 536 1.26 1.33 -5.10
N PRO A 537 0.44 0.46 -5.72
CA PRO A 537 0.17 0.48 -7.14
C PRO A 537 -0.42 1.82 -7.60
N LYS A 538 -0.01 2.31 -8.77
CA LYS A 538 -0.51 3.55 -9.38
C LYS A 538 -2.04 3.64 -9.41
N SER A 539 -2.71 2.55 -9.78
CA SER A 539 -4.17 2.45 -9.82
C SER A 539 -4.81 2.54 -8.43
N ALA A 540 -4.19 1.99 -7.39
CA ALA A 540 -4.65 2.11 -6.01
C ALA A 540 -4.53 3.56 -5.52
N VAL A 541 -3.40 4.23 -5.76
CA VAL A 541 -3.18 5.65 -5.39
C VAL A 541 -4.15 6.59 -6.11
N ILE A 542 -4.36 6.41 -7.42
CA ILE A 542 -5.33 7.22 -8.18
C ILE A 542 -6.77 6.98 -7.70
N ARG A 543 -7.13 5.73 -7.35
CA ARG A 543 -8.46 5.43 -6.79
C ARG A 543 -8.65 5.98 -5.37
N LYS A 544 -7.62 5.92 -4.53
CA LYS A 544 -7.58 6.55 -3.19
C LYS A 544 -7.87 8.04 -3.29
N PHE A 545 -7.17 8.76 -4.19
CA PHE A 545 -7.46 10.15 -4.53
C PHE A 545 -8.92 10.37 -4.95
N LEU A 546 -9.45 9.59 -5.90
CA LEU A 546 -10.82 9.79 -6.40
C LEU A 546 -11.89 9.56 -5.32
N LEU A 547 -11.72 8.56 -4.45
CA LEU A 547 -12.62 8.30 -3.32
C LEU A 547 -12.57 9.43 -2.28
N GLY A 548 -11.36 9.90 -1.93
CA GLY A 548 -11.19 11.04 -1.03
C GLY A 548 -11.80 12.33 -1.59
N ALA A 549 -11.67 12.57 -2.89
CA ALA A 549 -12.31 13.69 -3.58
C ALA A 549 -13.84 13.57 -3.60
N GLN A 550 -14.38 12.35 -3.77
CA GLN A 550 -15.82 12.07 -3.69
C GLN A 550 -16.38 12.30 -2.28
N PHE A 551 -15.64 11.91 -1.25
CA PHE A 551 -15.99 12.15 0.16
C PHE A 551 -15.92 13.65 0.50
N LEU A 552 -14.85 14.34 0.07
CA LEU A 552 -14.70 15.79 0.22
C LEU A 552 -15.84 16.55 -0.48
N ASN A 553 -16.24 16.14 -1.69
CA ASN A 553 -17.39 16.71 -2.41
C ASN A 553 -18.70 16.61 -1.63
N LYS A 554 -18.93 15.48 -0.95
CA LYS A 554 -20.06 15.28 -0.04
C LYS A 554 -19.94 16.21 1.17
N GLN A 555 -18.80 16.18 1.87
CA GLN A 555 -18.58 16.95 3.09
C GLN A 555 -18.62 18.47 2.90
N LEU A 556 -18.24 18.99 1.73
CA LEU A 556 -18.35 20.41 1.39
C LEU A 556 -19.79 20.89 1.11
N ARG A 557 -20.77 19.97 0.98
CA ARG A 557 -22.20 20.26 0.82
C ARG A 557 -22.99 20.05 2.10
N GLU A 558 -22.59 19.06 2.90
CA GLU A 558 -23.13 18.79 4.23
C GLU A 558 -22.70 19.87 5.24
N LYS A 559 -23.43 19.96 6.36
CA LYS A 559 -23.23 21.02 7.35
C LYS A 559 -21.97 20.73 8.19
N PRO A 560 -21.36 21.76 8.81
CA PRO A 560 -20.29 21.55 9.78
C PRO A 560 -20.67 20.58 10.92
N GLU A 561 -21.93 20.60 11.37
CA GLU A 561 -22.45 19.70 12.40
C GLU A 561 -22.41 18.22 12.01
N ASP A 562 -22.56 17.91 10.72
CA ASP A 562 -22.61 16.52 10.20
C ASP A 562 -21.22 15.85 10.23
N ARG A 563 -20.14 16.63 10.40
CA ARG A 563 -18.73 16.21 10.42
C ARG A 563 -18.24 15.74 11.80
N LYS A 564 -19.17 15.57 12.76
CA LYS A 564 -18.84 15.28 14.16
C LYS A 564 -18.39 13.83 14.33
N GLY A 565 -17.07 13.62 14.42
CA GLY A 565 -16.46 12.33 14.72
C GLY A 565 -15.27 11.97 13.84
N PHE A 566 -15.04 12.74 12.76
CA PHE A 566 -13.86 12.63 11.90
C PHE A 566 -12.57 12.95 12.66
N GLU A 567 -11.44 12.42 12.17
CA GLU A 567 -10.11 12.73 12.68
C GLU A 567 -9.73 14.19 12.43
N SER A 568 -8.80 14.69 13.25
CA SER A 568 -8.37 16.11 13.21
C SER A 568 -7.84 16.52 11.83
N LYS A 569 -6.99 15.70 11.21
CA LYS A 569 -6.45 15.88 9.85
C LYS A 569 -7.55 16.00 8.79
N THR A 570 -8.62 15.21 8.90
CA THR A 570 -9.78 15.27 8.00
C THR A 570 -10.49 16.62 8.11
N LEU A 571 -10.72 17.09 9.34
CA LEU A 571 -11.35 18.39 9.59
C LEU A 571 -10.49 19.56 9.11
N ASP A 572 -9.17 19.49 9.30
CA ASP A 572 -8.21 20.48 8.81
C ASP A 572 -8.08 20.45 7.28
N ALA A 573 -8.10 19.28 6.63
CA ALA A 573 -8.08 19.13 5.18
C ALA A 573 -9.34 19.75 4.53
N ILE A 574 -10.54 19.42 5.06
CA ILE A 574 -11.81 20.02 4.62
C ILE A 574 -11.80 21.55 4.84
N SER A 575 -11.25 22.01 5.97
CA SER A 575 -11.16 23.43 6.31
C SER A 575 -10.17 24.19 5.43
N GLY A 576 -9.02 23.58 5.11
CA GLY A 576 -8.00 24.10 4.21
C GLY A 576 -8.55 24.33 2.81
N VAL A 577 -9.17 23.30 2.21
CA VAL A 577 -9.83 23.42 0.90
C VAL A 577 -10.98 24.45 0.96
N SER A 578 -11.80 24.43 2.02
CA SER A 578 -12.87 25.43 2.22
C SER A 578 -12.35 26.87 2.32
N ASN A 579 -11.17 27.08 2.91
CA ASN A 579 -10.57 28.41 3.03
C ASN A 579 -9.86 28.85 1.76
N HIS A 580 -9.20 27.92 1.05
CA HIS A 580 -8.62 28.17 -0.28
C HIS A 580 -9.70 28.59 -1.30
N LEU A 581 -10.83 27.87 -1.32
CA LEU A 581 -12.05 28.21 -2.09
C LEU A 581 -12.54 29.65 -1.87
N LYS A 582 -12.37 30.22 -0.67
CA LYS A 582 -12.78 31.61 -0.35
C LYS A 582 -11.76 32.66 -0.81
N GLN A 583 -10.52 32.26 -1.05
CA GLN A 583 -9.41 33.14 -1.45
C GLN A 583 -9.22 33.19 -2.98
N VAL A 584 -9.61 32.13 -3.69
CA VAL A 584 -9.63 32.08 -5.16
C VAL A 584 -10.49 33.21 -5.73
N ARG A 585 -9.85 34.13 -6.47
CA ARG A 585 -10.54 35.25 -7.12
C ARG A 585 -11.20 34.81 -8.43
N LEU A 586 -12.42 34.31 -8.32
CA LEU A 586 -13.26 34.01 -9.48
C LEU A 586 -13.56 35.29 -10.31
N PRO A 587 -13.66 35.19 -11.64
CA PRO A 587 -14.15 36.28 -12.50
C PRO A 587 -15.51 36.84 -12.03
N ARG A 588 -15.65 38.18 -12.07
CA ARG A 588 -16.89 38.86 -11.66
C ARG A 588 -18.01 38.75 -12.71
N VAL A 589 -19.08 38.06 -12.34
CA VAL A 589 -20.45 38.08 -12.92
C VAL A 589 -21.43 38.12 -11.69
N VAL A 590 -22.77 38.24 -11.78
CA VAL A 590 -23.71 38.19 -10.59
C VAL A 590 -25.11 37.62 -10.93
N PRO A 591 -25.41 36.31 -10.87
CA PRO A 591 -25.32 35.65 -12.83
C PRO A 591 -26.74 36.13 -13.28
N LYS A 592 -27.78 35.93 -12.42
CA LYS A 592 -29.00 36.70 -12.08
C LYS A 592 -29.94 36.07 -10.99
N SER A 593 -31.06 35.35 -11.28
CA SER A 593 -31.99 34.80 -10.24
C SER A 593 -32.76 33.44 -10.45
N ALA A 594 -32.44 32.56 -11.42
CA ALA A 594 -33.10 31.24 -11.55
C ALA A 594 -32.28 30.13 -12.25
N LEU A 595 -31.41 29.40 -11.52
CA LEU A 595 -30.77 28.15 -11.99
C LEU A 595 -30.32 27.23 -10.83
N ARG A 596 -30.68 25.94 -10.86
CA ARG A 596 -30.25 24.88 -9.92
C ARG A 596 -30.20 23.51 -10.62
N SER A 597 -29.01 23.01 -11.02
CA SER A 597 -28.71 21.55 -11.18
C SER A 597 -27.33 21.24 -11.80
N ILE A 598 -26.22 21.77 -11.25
CA ILE A 598 -24.86 21.22 -11.52
C ILE A 598 -24.13 21.10 -10.16
N PRO A 599 -23.60 19.92 -9.77
CA PRO A 599 -23.21 19.68 -8.38
C PRO A 599 -21.70 19.82 -8.14
N LEU A 600 -21.20 21.05 -8.05
CA LEU A 600 -19.88 21.35 -7.46
C LEU A 600 -19.87 22.79 -6.91
N PHE A 601 -19.23 22.98 -5.74
CA PHE A 601 -19.04 24.26 -5.04
C PHE A 601 -20.30 25.16 -4.88
N GLY A 602 -21.34 24.62 -4.25
CA GLY A 602 -22.61 25.33 -3.98
C GLY A 602 -22.54 26.61 -3.12
N SER A 603 -21.36 26.99 -2.62
CA SER A 603 -21.09 28.27 -1.94
C SER A 603 -20.51 29.34 -2.87
N ALA A 604 -19.75 28.96 -3.91
CA ALA A 604 -19.05 29.88 -4.81
C ALA A 604 -19.99 30.63 -5.76
N LEU A 605 -21.05 29.96 -6.23
CA LEU A 605 -21.96 30.48 -7.26
C LEU A 605 -23.04 31.46 -6.74
N SER A 606 -23.12 31.69 -5.43
CA SER A 606 -24.02 32.69 -4.83
C SER A 606 -23.81 34.12 -5.36
N ASN A 607 -22.62 34.38 -5.92
CA ASN A 607 -22.20 35.69 -6.40
C ASN A 607 -22.10 35.82 -7.94
N VAL A 608 -22.38 34.79 -8.77
CA VAL A 608 -22.42 34.85 -10.28
C VAL A 608 -23.75 34.87 -11.33
N GLN A 609 -25.94 34.15 -11.32
CA GLN A 609 -26.92 33.02 -11.77
C GLN A 609 -27.49 32.77 -13.23
N ASP A 610 -28.04 33.70 -14.01
CA ASP A 610 -28.49 33.58 -15.43
C ASP A 610 -28.39 34.90 -16.25
N ILE A 611 -27.57 34.90 -17.31
CA ILE A 611 -27.79 35.66 -18.57
C ILE A 611 -28.19 34.63 -19.65
N VAL A 612 -28.72 35.11 -20.78
CA VAL A 612 -29.30 34.33 -21.91
C VAL A 612 -28.51 33.06 -22.30
N HIS A 613 -29.25 32.01 -22.66
CA HIS A 613 -28.83 30.62 -22.91
C HIS A 613 -27.38 30.41 -23.41
N ASP A 614 -27.00 30.98 -24.56
CA ASP A 614 -25.70 30.69 -25.18
C ASP A 614 -24.49 31.14 -24.33
N THR A 615 -24.70 32.10 -23.42
CA THR A 615 -23.65 32.58 -22.51
C THR A 615 -23.51 31.69 -21.27
N ALA A 616 -24.57 30.99 -20.86
CA ALA A 616 -24.54 30.14 -19.67
C ALA A 616 -23.58 28.95 -19.84
N GLN A 617 -23.54 28.36 -21.04
CA GLN A 617 -22.62 27.27 -21.38
C GLN A 617 -21.17 27.79 -21.36
N LEU A 618 -20.86 28.87 -22.09
CA LEU A 618 -19.53 29.53 -22.08
C LEU A 618 -19.04 29.96 -20.69
N VAL A 619 -19.96 30.30 -19.77
CA VAL A 619 -19.62 30.64 -18.38
C VAL A 619 -19.35 29.40 -17.53
N LEU A 620 -20.05 28.28 -17.76
CA LEU A 620 -19.78 26.99 -17.11
C LEU A 620 -18.47 26.38 -17.63
N ASP A 621 -18.33 26.27 -18.96
CA ASP A 621 -17.13 25.83 -19.67
C ASP A 621 -15.89 26.69 -19.37
N GLY A 622 -16.10 27.90 -18.83
CA GLY A 622 -15.05 28.81 -18.40
C GLY A 622 -14.72 28.73 -16.90
N LEU A 623 -15.71 28.97 -16.02
CA LEU A 623 -15.46 29.06 -14.57
C LEU A 623 -15.31 27.71 -13.89
N VAL A 624 -15.97 26.64 -14.33
CA VAL A 624 -15.92 25.35 -13.63
C VAL A 624 -14.54 24.67 -13.76
N PRO A 625 -13.92 24.58 -14.95
CA PRO A 625 -12.52 24.17 -15.09
C PRO A 625 -11.58 25.04 -14.25
N ALA A 626 -11.83 26.35 -14.26
CA ALA A 626 -10.99 27.33 -13.59
C ALA A 626 -11.00 27.16 -12.06
N VAL A 627 -12.18 26.88 -11.46
CA VAL A 627 -12.28 26.58 -10.03
C VAL A 627 -11.57 25.26 -9.72
N GLN A 628 -11.75 24.22 -10.53
CA GLN A 628 -11.13 22.90 -10.30
C GLN A 628 -9.60 22.96 -10.27
N TRP A 629 -8.97 23.58 -11.28
CA TRP A 629 -7.51 23.60 -11.38
C TRP A 629 -6.84 24.47 -10.31
N LEU A 630 -7.42 25.61 -9.94
CA LEU A 630 -6.85 26.50 -8.92
C LEU A 630 -6.77 25.89 -7.52
N ILE A 631 -7.39 24.73 -7.31
CA ILE A 631 -7.48 24.03 -6.04
C ILE A 631 -6.76 22.67 -6.14
N SER A 632 -6.12 22.32 -7.28
CA SER A 632 -5.63 20.97 -7.56
C SER A 632 -4.69 20.43 -6.47
N THR A 633 -3.53 21.03 -6.20
CA THR A 633 -2.60 20.54 -5.15
C THR A 633 -3.28 20.46 -3.76
N PRO A 634 -3.93 21.51 -3.23
CA PRO A 634 -4.65 21.42 -1.95
C PRO A 634 -5.74 20.34 -1.91
N LEU A 635 -6.45 20.11 -3.01
CA LEU A 635 -7.51 19.11 -3.12
C LEU A 635 -6.95 17.68 -3.27
N ILE A 636 -5.83 17.49 -3.96
CA ILE A 636 -5.13 16.20 -4.07
C ILE A 636 -4.58 15.79 -2.70
N ILE A 637 -3.91 16.71 -2.00
CA ILE A 637 -3.41 16.48 -0.63
C ILE A 637 -4.59 16.19 0.31
N ALA A 638 -5.64 17.00 0.30
CA ALA A 638 -6.82 16.79 1.14
C ALA A 638 -7.54 15.47 0.84
N ALA A 639 -7.65 15.08 -0.42
CA ALA A 639 -8.28 13.83 -0.82
C ALA A 639 -7.48 12.60 -0.36
N HIS A 640 -6.15 12.61 -0.49
CA HIS A 640 -5.31 11.53 0.06
C HIS A 640 -5.45 11.42 1.57
N ILE A 641 -5.35 12.54 2.30
CA ILE A 641 -5.55 12.59 3.76
C ILE A 641 -6.93 12.04 4.15
N ILE A 642 -8.00 12.47 3.49
CA ILE A 642 -9.36 12.00 3.78
C ILE A 642 -9.52 10.50 3.52
N ALA A 643 -8.91 9.97 2.45
CA ALA A 643 -8.96 8.55 2.11
C ALA A 643 -8.07 7.66 2.98
N ASP A 644 -7.03 8.24 3.62
CA ASP A 644 -6.17 7.60 4.61
C ASP A 644 -6.83 7.51 6.01
N HIS A 645 -7.48 8.59 6.45
CA HIS A 645 -7.92 8.75 7.85
C HIS A 645 -9.41 8.44 8.12
N GLU A 646 -10.27 8.36 7.09
CA GLU A 646 -11.72 8.10 7.26
C GLU A 646 -12.20 6.80 6.58
N ASP A 647 -13.30 6.23 7.09
CA ASP A 647 -14.04 5.21 6.36
C ASP A 647 -14.84 5.84 5.20
N MET A 648 -14.63 5.32 3.99
CA MET A 648 -15.42 5.69 2.80
C MET A 648 -16.74 4.91 2.73
N GLY A 649 -16.80 3.73 3.35
CA GLY A 649 -17.97 2.85 3.41
C GLY A 649 -18.64 2.64 2.06
N LEU A 650 -19.96 2.85 2.01
CA LEU A 650 -20.78 2.71 0.80
C LEU A 650 -20.63 3.87 -0.22
N MET A 651 -19.72 4.84 -0.01
CA MET A 651 -19.25 5.68 -1.12
C MET A 651 -18.41 4.86 -2.11
N ASP A 652 -17.76 3.79 -1.64
CA ASP A 652 -17.05 2.85 -2.49
C ASP A 652 -18.01 2.02 -3.38
N CYS A 653 -17.69 1.94 -4.67
CA CYS A 653 -18.53 1.25 -5.65
C CYS A 653 -18.52 -0.28 -5.51
N TYR A 654 -17.41 -0.85 -5.04
CA TYR A 654 -17.32 -2.29 -4.79
C TYR A 654 -18.12 -2.67 -3.54
N GLU A 655 -18.02 -1.90 -2.45
CA GLU A 655 -18.77 -2.19 -1.22
C GLU A 655 -20.30 -2.19 -1.46
N ARG A 656 -20.83 -1.15 -2.14
CA ARG A 656 -22.25 -1.12 -2.56
C ARG A 656 -22.64 -2.36 -3.34
N ARG A 657 -21.80 -2.75 -4.31
CA ARG A 657 -22.14 -3.84 -5.21
C ARG A 657 -22.06 -5.20 -4.51
N ARG A 658 -21.06 -5.42 -3.66
CA ARG A 658 -20.92 -6.61 -2.80
C ARG A 658 -22.13 -6.75 -1.87
N ASP A 659 -22.48 -5.70 -1.13
CA ASP A 659 -23.59 -5.79 -0.17
C ASP A 659 -24.96 -5.91 -0.86
N SER A 660 -25.16 -5.29 -2.03
CA SER A 660 -26.35 -5.53 -2.87
C SER A 660 -26.45 -6.98 -3.36
N ILE A 661 -25.34 -7.58 -3.79
CA ILE A 661 -25.28 -9.00 -4.21
C ILE A 661 -25.51 -9.94 -3.01
N LEU A 662 -25.00 -9.60 -1.84
CA LEU A 662 -25.20 -10.36 -0.59
C LEU A 662 -26.57 -10.11 0.07
N GLY A 663 -27.44 -9.29 -0.52
CA GLY A 663 -28.79 -9.03 -0.03
C GLY A 663 -28.85 -8.15 1.24
N LYS A 664 -27.75 -7.52 1.64
CA LYS A 664 -27.69 -6.69 2.85
C LYS A 664 -28.29 -5.30 2.60
N ASP A 665 -29.21 -4.91 3.47
CA ASP A 665 -29.69 -3.53 3.67
C ASP A 665 -29.87 -2.72 2.37
N GLN A 666 -30.67 -3.26 1.43
CA GLN A 666 -30.81 -2.71 0.08
C GLN A 666 -31.25 -1.23 0.08
N ALA A 667 -32.05 -0.80 1.07
CA ALA A 667 -32.45 0.60 1.20
C ALA A 667 -31.26 1.54 1.44
N LYS A 668 -30.36 1.19 2.37
CA LYS A 668 -29.11 1.91 2.62
C LYS A 668 -28.17 1.86 1.42
N VAL A 669 -28.12 0.73 0.70
CA VAL A 669 -27.30 0.60 -0.53
C VAL A 669 -27.85 1.46 -1.69
N GLU A 670 -29.17 1.53 -1.86
CA GLU A 670 -29.82 2.43 -2.83
C GLU A 670 -29.62 3.91 -2.50
N GLU A 671 -29.72 4.27 -1.21
CA GLU A 671 -29.46 5.63 -0.73
C GLU A 671 -28.01 6.03 -0.96
N ALA A 672 -27.05 5.21 -0.51
CA ALA A 672 -25.64 5.42 -0.76
C ALA A 672 -25.32 5.45 -2.27
N GLY A 673 -26.02 4.67 -3.09
CA GLY A 673 -25.90 4.69 -4.55
C GLY A 673 -26.35 6.01 -5.19
N LYS A 674 -27.30 6.74 -4.59
CA LYS A 674 -27.70 8.09 -4.99
C LYS A 674 -26.65 9.11 -4.53
N VAL A 675 -26.30 9.09 -3.24
CA VAL A 675 -25.29 10.00 -2.65
C VAL A 675 -23.94 9.88 -3.34
N ALA A 676 -23.48 8.67 -3.70
CA ALA A 676 -22.26 8.47 -4.44
C ALA A 676 -22.29 9.14 -5.83
N LYS A 677 -23.39 8.93 -6.59
CA LYS A 677 -23.57 9.51 -7.93
C LYS A 677 -23.66 11.04 -7.92
N GLU A 678 -24.33 11.61 -6.93
CA GLU A 678 -24.42 13.07 -6.77
C GLU A 678 -23.07 13.73 -6.43
N ASN A 679 -22.14 13.00 -5.82
CA ASN A 679 -20.86 13.53 -5.33
C ASN A 679 -19.63 13.09 -6.13
N LEU A 680 -19.82 12.37 -7.26
CA LEU A 680 -18.74 11.95 -8.16
C LEU A 680 -17.79 13.13 -8.48
N PRO A 681 -16.46 12.94 -8.33
CA PRO A 681 -15.51 13.97 -8.73
C PRO A 681 -15.58 14.20 -10.25
N VAL A 682 -15.37 15.46 -10.61
CA VAL A 682 -15.21 15.90 -12.00
C VAL A 682 -13.76 16.33 -12.17
N ILE A 683 -13.13 15.88 -13.25
CA ILE A 683 -11.72 16.16 -13.56
C ILE A 683 -11.60 16.96 -14.84
N HIS A 684 -10.76 17.99 -14.81
CA HIS A 684 -10.39 18.81 -15.97
C HIS A 684 -8.86 18.91 -16.08
N PRO A 685 -8.14 17.83 -16.41
CA PRO A 685 -6.72 17.92 -16.67
C PRO A 685 -6.42 18.72 -17.95
N VAL A 686 -5.23 19.33 -18.04
CA VAL A 686 -4.83 20.16 -19.17
C VAL A 686 -3.38 19.92 -19.57
N VAL A 687 -3.03 20.35 -20.79
CA VAL A 687 -1.64 20.57 -21.22
C VAL A 687 -1.27 22.00 -20.84
N ASP A 688 -0.50 22.18 -19.77
CA ASP A 688 -0.06 23.48 -19.24
C ASP A 688 1.30 23.93 -19.80
N GLY A 689 2.01 23.05 -20.50
CA GLY A 689 3.30 23.35 -21.10
C GLY A 689 4.47 23.15 -20.15
N ARG A 690 4.30 22.31 -19.12
CA ARG A 690 5.39 21.82 -18.26
C ARG A 690 6.48 21.08 -19.06
N LEU A 691 6.18 20.40 -20.18
CA LEU A 691 7.16 19.71 -21.02
C LEU A 691 7.26 20.38 -22.41
N LYS A 692 8.06 21.44 -22.50
CA LYS A 692 8.05 22.37 -23.64
C LYS A 692 9.23 22.20 -24.59
N ASP A 693 8.98 21.69 -25.80
CA ASP A 693 9.89 21.86 -26.93
C ASP A 693 9.90 23.34 -27.37
N VAL A 694 11.09 23.89 -27.63
CA VAL A 694 11.28 25.28 -28.09
C VAL A 694 11.46 25.39 -29.60
N LYS A 695 11.51 24.26 -30.33
CA LYS A 695 11.62 24.26 -31.80
C LYS A 695 10.31 23.92 -32.51
N GLY A 696 9.60 22.89 -32.07
CA GLY A 696 8.27 22.53 -32.56
C GLY A 696 8.26 22.07 -34.01
N ALA A 697 8.31 20.76 -34.21
CA ALA A 697 7.44 20.20 -35.25
C ALA A 697 5.98 20.43 -34.82
N ALA A 698 5.10 20.77 -35.76
CA ALA A 698 3.72 21.17 -35.50
C ALA A 698 2.79 19.98 -35.18
#